data_AF-A0A2S7PVF6-F1
#
_entry.id   AF-A0A2S7PVF6-F1
#
_cell.length_a   1.000
_cell.length_b   1.000
_cell.length_c   1.000
_cell.angle_alpha   90.00
_cell.angle_beta   90.00
_cell.angle_gamma   90.00
#
_symmetry.space_group_name_H-M   'P 1'
#
loop_
_entity.id
_entity.type
_entity.pdbx_description
1 polymer ?
#
loop_
_entity_poly.entity_id
_entity_poly.type
_entity_poly.pdbx_seq_one_letter_code
_entity_poly.pdbx_strand_id
1 'polypeptide(L)'
;MGFKSVLLTAIALAPATFAQQPAWGQCGGTGWSGATSCVSGYVCTYSNPYYSQCLPGTASSNPGTTAVPTTSKGTTSVPTTTKSTSSGFTTSTKTTSSASSGTTTAAASGNPFVGKQLYVNPYYASEIQSIAIPSLTGAMATKAAAVAKVPTFAWLDTASKVSELMAPFLANIRAANKAGASPPFAGQFVVYDLPDRDCAALASNGEYSIANGGVANYKAYIDSIKSLLVTYSDVSVILVVEPDSLANLVTNLSVQKCANAQAAYLECVQYAITQLNLPNVSMYLDAGHAGWLGWSANIGPAAQLFGKLYKDAGSPAAVRGLATNVANYNAWTSSTCPSYTQGDANCNEKLYVNALAPLLQAQGFPAHFIMDTSRNGVQPTAQQAWGDWCNLIGTGFGVRPTTSTGDALEDAFVWIKPGGEGDGTSDTSSARYDAHCGLADALKPAPEAGTWFQAYFVSSASYASVLLATGVSAQGAAYAQCGGTGWSGSTSCVSGYVCTYSNPYYSQCLPGTATLTTSVSKTTTSSGSSPTSSSSGKTKYIGTNIAGFDFGCGTDGTCNVTAAYPPLASIGGPDGIAQMKHFVSVDHHNLFRLPVGWQYLLNNQLGGTLDANKFATYDQLVQGCLSTGASCIIDIHNYARWNGGIIGQGGPTNAQYASLWSQIAAKYKGNSKVFFGLMNEPHDVPSITTWAASVQAAVTAIRNAGATTNLLLLPGNDWTSAGAFISDGSAAALSTVKNPDGSTTNLIFDVHKYLDSDNSGTHTECVTNNIDTAFAPLATWLRQNNRQAILTETGGGNTQSCITYLCQEFDYLNSNSDVYIGYTGWAAGSFASSYELTETPNGSTDSALVAACLRRSS
;
A
#
# COMPACT_ATOMS: atom_id res chain seq x y z
N MET A 1 30.13 -39.76 -44.41
CA MET A 1 31.39 -39.11 -44.82
C MET A 1 31.03 -37.69 -45.26
N GLY A 2 31.68 -36.64 -44.74
CA GLY A 2 31.24 -35.26 -44.97
C GLY A 2 32.19 -34.22 -44.37
N PHE A 3 33.19 -33.84 -45.17
CA PHE A 3 34.30 -32.94 -44.86
C PHE A 3 33.88 -31.45 -44.71
N LYS A 4 34.79 -30.62 -44.16
CA LYS A 4 34.85 -29.12 -44.19
C LYS A 4 33.95 -28.38 -43.18
N SER A 5 34.32 -27.18 -42.69
CA SER A 5 35.64 -26.52 -42.60
C SER A 5 35.55 -25.38 -41.57
N VAL A 6 36.61 -25.16 -40.77
CA VAL A 6 36.70 -23.97 -39.91
C VAL A 6 37.31 -22.80 -40.70
N LEU A 7 36.65 -21.65 -40.68
CA LEU A 7 37.20 -20.38 -41.17
C LEU A 7 37.29 -19.41 -39.98
N LEU A 8 38.50 -19.00 -39.62
CA LEU A 8 38.71 -17.93 -38.64
C LEU A 8 38.61 -16.58 -39.35
N THR A 9 37.78 -15.68 -38.80
CA THR A 9 37.77 -14.26 -39.17
C THR A 9 38.17 -13.44 -37.96
N ALA A 10 39.32 -12.78 -38.01
CA ALA A 10 39.75 -11.87 -36.96
C ALA A 10 39.18 -10.46 -37.20
N ILE A 11 38.65 -9.84 -36.15
CA ILE A 11 38.29 -8.42 -36.12
C ILE A 11 39.05 -7.78 -34.95
N ALA A 12 39.72 -6.67 -35.21
CA ALA A 12 40.60 -6.01 -34.25
C ALA A 12 39.81 -5.15 -33.25
N LEU A 13 40.28 -5.08 -32.00
CA LEU A 13 39.83 -4.04 -31.07
C LEU A 13 40.53 -2.71 -31.40
N ALA A 14 39.73 -1.66 -31.58
CA ALA A 14 40.18 -0.28 -31.52
C ALA A 14 40.08 0.26 -30.08
N PRO A 15 40.94 1.21 -29.65
CA PRO A 15 40.81 1.84 -28.35
C PRO A 15 39.56 2.73 -28.28
N ALA A 16 38.85 2.70 -27.16
CA ALA A 16 37.64 3.49 -26.97
C ALA A 16 37.96 5.00 -26.86
N THR A 17 37.56 5.77 -27.86
CA THR A 17 37.50 7.23 -27.76
C THR A 17 36.35 7.64 -26.86
N PHE A 18 36.62 8.34 -25.75
CA PHE A 18 35.57 8.92 -24.91
C PHE A 18 34.79 9.96 -25.73
N ALA A 19 33.52 9.65 -26.02
CA ALA A 19 32.63 10.56 -26.74
C ALA A 19 32.29 11.80 -25.90
N GLN A 20 31.95 12.90 -26.56
CA GLN A 20 31.46 14.12 -25.90
C GLN A 20 30.17 13.83 -25.11
N GLN A 21 30.02 14.49 -23.96
CA GLN A 21 28.81 14.39 -23.15
C GLN A 21 27.62 15.01 -23.88
N PRO A 22 26.44 14.36 -23.87
CA PRO A 22 25.25 14.90 -24.50
C PRO A 22 24.79 16.19 -23.82
N ALA A 23 23.85 16.87 -24.47
CA ALA A 23 23.10 17.96 -23.87
C ALA A 23 22.60 17.57 -22.47
N TRP A 24 22.86 18.41 -21.45
CA TRP A 24 22.48 18.19 -20.05
C TRP A 24 23.16 16.98 -19.36
N GLY A 25 24.14 16.33 -19.98
CA GLY A 25 24.96 15.29 -19.37
C GLY A 25 25.93 15.82 -18.30
N GLN A 26 26.33 14.97 -17.35
CA GLN A 26 27.38 15.30 -16.38
C GLN A 26 28.74 15.35 -17.09
N CYS A 27 29.54 16.37 -16.79
CA CYS A 27 30.84 16.64 -17.40
C CYS A 27 31.94 16.96 -16.38
N GLY A 28 31.66 16.86 -15.08
CA GLY A 28 32.63 17.07 -14.02
C GLY A 28 32.08 16.79 -12.63
N GLY A 29 32.98 16.87 -11.65
CA GLY A 29 32.69 16.55 -10.24
C GLY A 29 33.75 15.63 -9.62
N THR A 30 33.93 15.71 -8.31
CA THR A 30 34.77 14.80 -7.53
C THR A 30 34.26 13.37 -7.67
N GLY A 31 35.09 12.49 -8.24
CA GLY A 31 34.74 11.10 -8.56
C GLY A 31 34.22 10.87 -9.99
N TRP A 32 34.02 11.92 -10.80
CA TRP A 32 33.61 11.76 -12.19
C TRP A 32 34.73 11.19 -13.07
N SER A 33 34.43 10.09 -13.78
CA SER A 33 35.36 9.39 -14.67
C SER A 33 34.93 9.38 -16.14
N GLY A 34 33.77 9.97 -16.45
CA GLY A 34 33.28 10.15 -17.82
C GLY A 34 33.96 11.31 -18.54
N ALA A 35 33.61 11.51 -19.81
CA ALA A 35 34.10 12.66 -20.59
C ALA A 35 33.72 14.00 -19.92
N THR A 36 34.56 15.02 -20.12
CA THR A 36 34.40 16.37 -19.54
C THR A 36 34.08 17.44 -20.58
N SER A 37 34.12 17.10 -21.86
CA SER A 37 33.76 17.97 -22.97
C SER A 37 32.34 17.67 -23.44
N CYS A 38 31.54 18.73 -23.64
CA CYS A 38 30.15 18.64 -24.09
C CYS A 38 30.03 18.59 -25.62
N VAL A 39 28.86 18.17 -26.11
CA VAL A 39 28.48 18.32 -27.53
C VAL A 39 28.40 19.80 -27.95
N SER A 40 28.58 20.05 -29.25
CA SER A 40 28.56 21.40 -29.83
C SER A 40 27.30 22.20 -29.44
N GLY A 41 27.50 23.45 -29.01
CA GLY A 41 26.44 24.33 -28.49
C GLY A 41 26.18 24.21 -26.99
N TYR A 42 26.92 23.35 -26.28
CA TYR A 42 26.86 23.19 -24.83
C TYR A 42 28.24 23.40 -24.20
N VAL A 43 28.27 23.92 -22.97
CA VAL A 43 29.48 24.20 -22.18
C VAL A 43 29.37 23.49 -20.83
N CYS A 44 30.49 22.96 -20.33
CA CYS A 44 30.50 22.32 -19.01
C CYS A 44 30.46 23.39 -17.91
N THR A 45 29.32 23.51 -17.23
CA THR A 45 29.10 24.47 -16.15
C THR A 45 29.24 23.78 -14.79
N TYR A 46 30.11 24.32 -13.93
CA TYR A 46 30.25 23.87 -12.55
C TYR A 46 28.98 24.16 -11.74
N SER A 47 28.52 23.19 -10.95
CA SER A 47 27.39 23.34 -10.03
C SER A 47 27.84 23.23 -8.57
N ASN A 48 28.54 22.16 -8.22
CA ASN A 48 29.06 21.91 -6.87
C ASN A 48 30.28 20.97 -6.92
N PRO A 49 31.00 20.71 -5.81
CA PRO A 49 32.25 19.92 -5.83
C PRO A 49 32.12 18.51 -6.42
N TYR A 50 30.92 17.93 -6.43
CA TYR A 50 30.62 16.58 -6.93
C TYR A 50 29.90 16.58 -8.29
N TYR A 51 29.54 17.75 -8.84
CA TYR A 51 28.72 17.82 -10.06
C TYR A 51 29.01 19.05 -10.93
N SER A 52 29.11 18.82 -12.25
CA SER A 52 29.16 19.85 -13.30
C SER A 52 28.44 19.30 -14.53
N GLN A 53 27.71 20.15 -15.27
CA GLN A 53 26.74 19.72 -16.29
C GLN A 53 26.89 20.48 -17.60
N CYS A 54 26.61 19.82 -18.72
CA CYS A 54 26.58 20.43 -20.04
C CYS A 54 25.33 21.30 -20.23
N LEU A 55 25.46 22.62 -20.14
CA LEU A 55 24.37 23.58 -20.31
C LEU A 55 24.49 24.32 -21.66
N PRO A 56 23.38 24.75 -22.31
CA PRO A 56 23.45 25.48 -23.58
C PRO A 56 24.29 26.74 -23.48
N GLY A 57 25.21 26.94 -24.42
CA GLY A 57 26.08 28.12 -24.43
C GLY A 57 27.07 28.13 -25.60
N THR A 58 27.43 29.33 -26.05
CA THR A 58 28.55 29.52 -26.99
C THR A 58 29.88 29.46 -26.23
N ALA A 59 30.80 28.63 -26.71
CA ALA A 59 32.13 28.50 -26.10
C ALA A 59 32.96 29.77 -26.34
N SER A 60 33.04 30.65 -25.33
CA SER A 60 33.96 31.79 -25.33
C SER A 60 35.38 31.33 -24.97
N SER A 61 36.38 31.92 -25.61
CA SER A 61 37.79 31.56 -25.44
C SER A 61 38.35 32.03 -24.08
N ASN A 62 39.04 31.12 -23.38
CA ASN A 62 39.82 31.39 -22.17
C ASN A 62 40.90 32.47 -22.43
N PRO A 63 41.15 33.41 -21.50
CA PRO A 63 42.29 33.21 -20.58
C PRO A 63 42.10 33.78 -19.16
N GLY A 64 42.91 33.32 -18.18
CA GLY A 64 43.24 34.11 -16.99
C GLY A 64 43.51 33.34 -15.69
N THR A 65 44.78 33.18 -15.32
CA THR A 65 45.21 32.66 -14.00
C THR A 65 45.70 33.78 -13.06
N THR A 66 44.98 34.02 -11.96
CA THR A 66 45.44 34.69 -10.71
C THR A 66 44.35 34.45 -9.64
N ALA A 67 44.53 33.97 -8.40
CA ALA A 67 45.64 33.79 -7.44
C ALA A 67 45.63 34.79 -6.25
N VAL A 68 45.53 34.24 -5.02
CA VAL A 68 46.01 34.81 -3.73
C VAL A 68 45.20 36.01 -3.16
N PRO A 69 45.15 36.29 -1.83
CA PRO A 69 45.70 35.58 -0.66
C PRO A 69 44.68 35.10 0.40
N THR A 70 45.13 34.17 1.25
CA THR A 70 44.70 34.06 2.67
C THR A 70 45.86 34.38 3.60
N THR A 71 45.63 35.19 4.63
CA THR A 71 46.63 35.57 5.66
C THR A 71 45.96 35.82 7.01
N SER A 72 46.53 35.54 8.19
CA SER A 72 47.47 34.49 8.66
C SER A 72 47.94 34.85 10.08
N LYS A 73 47.79 33.94 11.05
CA LYS A 73 48.52 33.83 12.33
C LYS A 73 48.28 32.38 12.80
N GLY A 74 49.25 31.56 13.23
CA GLY A 74 50.62 31.85 13.70
C GLY A 74 50.58 32.01 15.23
N THR A 75 51.24 31.19 16.07
CA THR A 75 52.29 30.16 15.88
C THR A 75 52.00 28.90 16.77
N THR A 76 52.80 27.83 16.91
CA THR A 76 54.26 27.59 16.71
C THR A 76 54.56 26.11 16.32
N SER A 77 55.67 25.51 16.77
CA SER A 77 56.28 24.25 16.28
C SER A 77 57.33 23.74 17.35
N VAL A 78 58.07 22.61 17.28
CA VAL A 78 58.51 21.75 16.14
C VAL A 78 58.23 20.22 16.30
N PRO A 79 58.97 19.32 17.00
CA PRO A 79 59.04 17.89 16.59
C PRO A 79 58.87 16.78 17.67
N THR A 80 58.61 15.54 17.21
CA THR A 80 59.38 14.32 17.60
C THR A 80 59.29 13.28 16.49
N THR A 81 60.40 12.62 16.18
CA THR A 81 60.52 11.53 15.18
C THR A 81 60.74 10.18 15.86
N THR A 82 60.14 9.09 15.35
CA THR A 82 60.95 7.92 14.93
C THR A 82 60.18 6.88 14.09
N LYS A 83 60.97 6.24 13.23
CA LYS A 83 60.77 4.98 12.49
C LYS A 83 59.84 3.93 13.15
N SER A 84 59.18 3.15 12.29
CA SER A 84 59.13 1.70 12.44
C SER A 84 59.38 1.01 11.09
N THR A 85 59.84 -0.24 11.10
CA THR A 85 60.56 -0.86 9.96
C THR A 85 59.73 -1.83 9.13
N SER A 86 60.02 -1.86 7.82
CA SER A 86 59.58 -2.92 6.91
C SER A 86 60.25 -4.27 7.23
N SER A 87 59.47 -5.35 7.18
CA SER A 87 59.98 -6.70 6.89
C SER A 87 58.97 -7.38 5.99
N GLY A 88 59.38 -7.75 4.78
CA GLY A 88 58.53 -8.46 3.82
C GLY A 88 58.98 -9.92 3.70
N PHE A 89 58.03 -10.81 3.42
CA PHE A 89 58.31 -12.13 2.89
C PHE A 89 57.52 -12.34 1.60
N THR A 90 58.17 -12.88 0.59
CA THR A 90 57.60 -13.11 -0.74
C THR A 90 57.82 -14.56 -1.12
N THR A 91 56.73 -15.29 -1.37
CA THR A 91 56.78 -16.63 -1.95
C THR A 91 55.66 -16.77 -2.97
N SER A 92 55.97 -17.37 -4.12
CA SER A 92 55.02 -17.54 -5.23
C SER A 92 54.72 -19.01 -5.45
N THR A 93 53.43 -19.34 -5.58
CA THR A 93 52.95 -20.62 -6.12
C THR A 93 51.65 -20.41 -6.90
N LYS A 94 51.24 -21.44 -7.65
CA LYS A 94 50.49 -21.29 -8.90
C LYS A 94 49.26 -22.19 -8.93
N THR A 95 48.17 -21.70 -9.56
CA THR A 95 47.01 -22.47 -10.05
C THR A 95 46.25 -23.39 -9.08
N THR A 96 44.99 -23.05 -8.82
CA THR A 96 43.84 -23.81 -9.35
C THR A 96 42.63 -22.90 -9.50
N SER A 97 41.82 -23.13 -10.54
CA SER A 97 40.58 -22.41 -10.79
C SER A 97 39.38 -23.26 -10.35
N SER A 98 38.63 -22.79 -9.36
CA SER A 98 37.29 -23.28 -9.03
C SER A 98 36.28 -22.15 -9.21
N ALA A 99 35.20 -22.41 -9.95
CA ALA A 99 34.11 -21.45 -10.08
C ALA A 99 33.31 -21.46 -8.77
N SER A 100 33.20 -20.32 -8.10
CA SER A 100 32.33 -20.13 -6.95
C SER A 100 31.20 -19.18 -7.32
N SER A 101 29.96 -19.57 -7.01
CA SER A 101 28.77 -18.74 -7.20
C SER A 101 28.85 -17.50 -6.32
N GLY A 102 28.84 -16.31 -6.93
CA GLY A 102 28.94 -15.04 -6.21
C GLY A 102 27.75 -14.80 -5.28
N THR A 103 27.94 -15.05 -3.99
CA THR A 103 26.97 -14.66 -2.96
C THR A 103 27.13 -13.17 -2.70
N THR A 104 26.15 -12.38 -3.15
CA THR A 104 26.11 -10.93 -2.89
C THR A 104 25.77 -10.67 -1.43
N THR A 105 26.74 -10.22 -0.63
CA THR A 105 26.51 -9.77 0.74
C THR A 105 25.51 -8.61 0.76
N ALA A 106 24.51 -8.66 1.66
CA ALA A 106 23.63 -7.52 1.88
C ALA A 106 24.40 -6.36 2.54
N ALA A 107 23.99 -5.13 2.24
CA ALA A 107 24.59 -3.91 2.80
C ALA A 107 23.50 -2.99 3.38
N ALA A 108 23.71 -2.54 4.62
CA ALA A 108 22.84 -1.63 5.34
C ALA A 108 23.01 -0.18 4.85
N SER A 109 22.33 0.17 3.76
CA SER A 109 22.28 1.54 3.22
C SER A 109 20.90 1.88 2.68
N GLY A 110 20.29 2.94 3.21
CA GLY A 110 18.90 3.33 2.91
C GLY A 110 17.90 2.74 3.90
N ASN A 111 16.61 2.79 3.55
CA ASN A 111 15.54 2.16 4.30
C ASN A 111 15.61 0.62 4.13
N PRO A 112 15.73 -0.18 5.22
CA PRO A 112 15.98 -1.62 5.13
C PRO A 112 14.77 -2.46 4.70
N PHE A 113 13.56 -1.88 4.71
CA PHE A 113 12.32 -2.54 4.28
C PHE A 113 12.10 -2.43 2.76
N VAL A 114 12.66 -1.42 2.11
CA VAL A 114 12.47 -1.18 0.66
C VAL A 114 13.13 -2.27 -0.17
N GLY A 115 12.39 -2.80 -1.15
CA GLY A 115 12.88 -3.88 -2.02
C GLY A 115 13.01 -5.23 -1.30
N LYS A 116 12.23 -5.45 -0.23
CA LYS A 116 12.13 -6.73 0.49
C LYS A 116 10.68 -7.23 0.52
N GLN A 117 10.52 -8.52 0.69
CA GLN A 117 9.32 -9.08 1.33
C GLN A 117 9.62 -9.26 2.82
N LEU A 118 8.61 -9.09 3.69
CA LEU A 118 8.77 -9.33 5.13
C LEU A 118 8.37 -10.77 5.44
N TYR A 119 9.23 -11.53 6.13
CA TYR A 119 8.96 -12.92 6.41
C TYR A 119 7.81 -13.07 7.41
N VAL A 120 6.79 -13.86 7.05
CA VAL A 120 5.64 -14.15 7.91
C VAL A 120 6.09 -15.07 9.04
N ASN A 121 6.05 -14.56 10.28
CA ASN A 121 6.41 -15.26 11.51
C ASN A 121 5.64 -16.60 11.66
N PRO A 122 6.30 -17.77 11.47
CA PRO A 122 5.62 -19.05 11.55
C PRO A 122 5.13 -19.44 12.95
N TYR A 123 5.71 -18.88 14.03
CA TYR A 123 5.26 -19.14 15.40
C TYR A 123 3.86 -18.57 15.62
N TYR A 124 3.71 -17.25 15.44
CA TYR A 124 2.42 -16.56 15.55
C TYR A 124 1.37 -17.10 14.56
N ALA A 125 1.79 -17.40 13.32
CA ALA A 125 0.91 -18.05 12.35
C ALA A 125 0.43 -19.44 12.83
N SER A 126 1.26 -20.20 13.55
CA SER A 126 0.89 -21.50 14.11
C SER A 126 -0.05 -21.40 15.31
N GLU A 127 0.05 -20.37 16.16
CA GLU A 127 -0.91 -20.12 17.24
C GLU A 127 -2.30 -19.81 16.68
N ILE A 128 -2.38 -18.95 15.67
CA ILE A 128 -3.65 -18.66 15.00
C ILE A 128 -4.25 -19.92 14.36
N GLN A 129 -3.42 -20.75 13.71
CA GLN A 129 -3.88 -21.96 13.03
C GLN A 129 -4.28 -23.10 13.99
N SER A 130 -3.61 -23.25 15.14
CA SER A 130 -3.79 -24.39 16.05
C SER A 130 -4.62 -24.07 17.29
N ILE A 131 -4.68 -22.81 17.72
CA ILE A 131 -5.42 -22.36 18.91
C ILE A 131 -6.64 -21.53 18.50
N ALA A 132 -6.46 -20.55 17.60
CA ALA A 132 -7.52 -19.58 17.32
C ALA A 132 -8.60 -20.08 16.34
N ILE A 133 -8.19 -20.48 15.14
CA ILE A 133 -9.10 -20.92 14.06
C ILE A 133 -10.00 -22.10 14.47
N PRO A 134 -9.54 -23.12 15.23
CA PRO A 134 -10.39 -24.25 15.63
C PRO A 134 -11.60 -23.87 16.51
N SER A 135 -11.61 -22.68 17.14
CA SER A 135 -12.76 -22.18 17.90
C SER A 135 -13.63 -21.19 17.11
N LEU A 136 -13.37 -20.97 15.82
CA LEU A 136 -13.99 -19.94 15.00
C LEU A 136 -14.73 -20.52 13.80
N THR A 137 -15.76 -19.81 13.33
CA THR A 137 -16.60 -20.21 12.20
C THR A 137 -16.86 -19.02 11.26
N GLY A 138 -17.29 -19.32 10.03
CA GLY A 138 -17.68 -18.32 9.03
C GLY A 138 -16.61 -17.25 8.80
N ALA A 139 -17.05 -16.00 8.69
CA ALA A 139 -16.18 -14.86 8.41
C ALA A 139 -15.04 -14.66 9.43
N MET A 140 -15.23 -15.05 10.70
CA MET A 140 -14.19 -14.89 11.73
C MET A 140 -13.03 -15.87 11.56
N ALA A 141 -13.31 -17.11 11.12
CA ALA A 141 -12.25 -18.05 10.74
C ALA A 141 -11.46 -17.53 9.52
N THR A 142 -12.14 -16.92 8.54
CA THR A 142 -11.50 -16.29 7.37
C THR A 142 -10.64 -15.08 7.76
N LYS A 143 -11.14 -14.19 8.63
CA LYS A 143 -10.36 -13.05 9.16
C LYS A 143 -9.11 -13.53 9.90
N ALA A 144 -9.25 -14.53 10.78
CA ALA A 144 -8.10 -15.14 11.47
C ALA A 144 -7.08 -15.74 10.48
N ALA A 145 -7.54 -16.48 9.48
CA ALA A 145 -6.68 -17.05 8.43
C ALA A 145 -5.99 -16.00 7.53
N ALA A 146 -6.51 -14.77 7.48
CA ALA A 146 -5.84 -13.63 6.86
C ALA A 146 -4.78 -13.01 7.80
N VAL A 147 -5.08 -12.85 9.09
CA VAL A 147 -4.12 -12.35 10.09
C VAL A 147 -2.88 -13.26 10.20
N ALA A 148 -3.06 -14.58 10.08
CA ALA A 148 -1.96 -15.56 10.04
C ALA A 148 -1.00 -15.43 8.83
N LYS A 149 -1.26 -14.50 7.91
CA LYS A 149 -0.39 -14.16 6.76
C LYS A 149 0.29 -12.80 6.90
N VAL A 150 0.03 -12.06 7.98
CA VAL A 150 0.61 -10.73 8.22
C VAL A 150 1.98 -10.88 8.88
N PRO A 151 3.04 -10.24 8.35
CA PRO A 151 4.40 -10.44 8.86
C PRO A 151 4.67 -9.65 10.14
N THR A 152 4.51 -10.29 11.30
CA THR A 152 4.93 -9.77 12.60
C THR A 152 6.43 -9.92 12.83
N PHE A 153 6.98 -9.15 13.77
CA PHE A 153 8.27 -9.47 14.40
C PHE A 153 8.14 -10.71 15.26
N ALA A 154 9.23 -11.46 15.40
CA ALA A 154 9.30 -12.61 16.29
C ALA A 154 10.20 -12.31 17.49
N TRP A 155 9.68 -12.51 18.70
CA TRP A 155 10.35 -12.08 19.93
C TRP A 155 11.34 -13.14 20.39
N LEU A 156 12.54 -12.68 20.79
CA LEU A 156 13.61 -13.48 21.38
C LEU A 156 13.67 -13.16 22.89
N ASP A 157 12.51 -13.24 23.54
CA ASP A 157 12.25 -12.85 24.94
C ASP A 157 12.78 -13.83 26.00
N THR A 158 13.51 -14.86 25.55
CA THR A 158 14.41 -15.75 26.30
C THR A 158 15.54 -16.21 25.36
N ALA A 159 16.67 -16.67 25.89
CA ALA A 159 17.77 -17.15 25.05
C ALA A 159 17.47 -18.46 24.30
N SER A 160 16.54 -19.31 24.77
CA SER A 160 16.18 -20.56 24.07
C SER A 160 15.64 -20.29 22.66
N LYS A 161 14.87 -19.19 22.49
CA LYS A 161 14.29 -18.76 21.22
C LYS A 161 15.34 -18.37 20.17
N VAL A 162 16.59 -18.09 20.54
CA VAL A 162 17.66 -17.89 19.54
C VAL A 162 17.92 -19.18 18.75
N SER A 163 18.02 -20.32 19.44
CA SER A 163 18.14 -21.65 18.81
C SER A 163 16.81 -22.20 18.27
N GLU A 164 15.71 -22.01 19.00
CA GLU A 164 14.43 -22.67 18.72
C GLU A 164 13.57 -21.92 17.68
N LEU A 165 13.76 -20.59 17.57
CA LEU A 165 12.97 -19.72 16.70
C LEU A 165 13.84 -19.00 15.66
N MET A 166 14.90 -18.30 16.07
CA MET A 166 15.68 -17.46 15.15
C MET A 166 16.43 -18.31 14.10
N ALA A 167 17.12 -19.36 14.53
CA ALA A 167 17.89 -20.24 13.65
C ALA A 167 17.04 -20.90 12.53
N PRO A 168 15.88 -21.55 12.81
CA PRO A 168 15.04 -22.11 11.75
C PRO A 168 14.38 -21.04 10.86
N PHE A 169 14.02 -19.87 11.39
CA PHE A 169 13.43 -18.80 10.57
C PHE A 169 14.46 -18.27 9.56
N LEU A 170 15.71 -18.02 9.99
CA LEU A 170 16.79 -17.62 9.09
C LEU A 170 17.14 -18.70 8.05
N ALA A 171 17.06 -19.99 8.42
CA ALA A 171 17.21 -21.10 7.49
C ALA A 171 16.13 -21.10 6.40
N ASN A 172 14.86 -20.90 6.79
CA ASN A 172 13.73 -20.85 5.86
C ASN A 172 13.80 -19.62 4.94
N ILE A 173 14.14 -18.45 5.47
CA ILE A 173 14.34 -17.22 4.68
C ILE A 173 15.45 -17.41 3.64
N ARG A 174 16.61 -17.94 4.07
CA ARG A 174 17.72 -18.29 3.17
C ARG A 174 17.29 -19.26 2.07
N ALA A 175 16.49 -20.29 2.42
CA ALA A 175 15.99 -21.26 1.46
C ALA A 175 15.03 -20.64 0.43
N ALA A 176 14.06 -19.83 0.88
CA ALA A 176 13.12 -19.12 0.01
C ALA A 176 13.83 -18.13 -0.93
N ASN A 177 14.81 -17.38 -0.43
CA ASN A 177 15.60 -16.45 -1.23
C ASN A 177 16.44 -17.20 -2.30
N LYS A 178 17.03 -18.35 -1.94
CA LYS A 178 17.77 -19.21 -2.90
C LYS A 178 16.86 -19.96 -3.88
N ALA A 179 15.58 -20.12 -3.55
CA ALA A 179 14.55 -20.62 -4.47
C ALA A 179 14.00 -19.54 -5.42
N GLY A 180 14.47 -18.28 -5.32
CA GLY A 180 14.10 -17.20 -6.25
C GLY A 180 13.00 -16.26 -5.75
N ALA A 181 12.75 -16.16 -4.44
CA ALA A 181 11.84 -15.15 -3.90
C ALA A 181 12.27 -13.73 -4.34
N SER A 182 11.35 -13.02 -5.01
CA SER A 182 11.59 -11.72 -5.64
C SER A 182 10.40 -10.80 -5.40
N PRO A 183 10.52 -9.72 -4.60
CA PRO A 183 11.72 -9.31 -3.85
C PRO A 183 12.15 -10.35 -2.78
N PRO A 184 13.42 -10.38 -2.36
CA PRO A 184 13.90 -11.34 -1.36
C PRO A 184 13.30 -11.06 0.02
N PHE A 185 13.06 -12.11 0.80
CA PHE A 185 12.58 -12.03 2.17
C PHE A 185 13.65 -11.49 3.12
N ALA A 186 13.22 -10.64 4.07
CA ALA A 186 13.97 -10.20 5.24
C ALA A 186 13.36 -10.76 6.53
N GLY A 187 14.21 -11.04 7.53
CA GLY A 187 13.78 -11.47 8.87
C GLY A 187 13.49 -10.30 9.79
N GLN A 188 12.54 -10.46 10.71
CA GLN A 188 12.12 -9.45 11.68
C GLN A 188 12.15 -10.06 13.10
N PHE A 189 12.99 -9.54 13.99
CA PHE A 189 13.12 -10.07 15.36
C PHE A 189 13.18 -8.97 16.42
N VAL A 190 12.71 -9.27 17.63
CA VAL A 190 12.88 -8.40 18.81
C VAL A 190 13.93 -9.01 19.72
N VAL A 191 14.97 -8.26 20.05
CA VAL A 191 15.94 -8.56 21.10
C VAL A 191 15.34 -8.01 22.41
N TYR A 192 15.06 -8.85 23.40
CA TYR A 192 14.27 -8.47 24.59
C TYR A 192 14.56 -9.35 25.81
N ASP A 193 15.79 -9.37 26.30
CA ASP A 193 16.20 -10.24 27.43
C ASP A 193 17.13 -9.56 28.43
N LEU A 194 17.06 -8.23 28.58
CA LEU A 194 17.84 -7.48 29.57
C LEU A 194 17.70 -8.04 31.00
N PRO A 195 18.79 -8.06 31.79
CA PRO A 195 18.73 -8.50 33.19
C PRO A 195 18.00 -7.46 34.06
N ASP A 196 17.18 -7.95 34.99
CA ASP A 196 16.18 -7.15 35.74
C ASP A 196 15.15 -6.46 34.81
N ARG A 197 14.83 -7.09 33.67
CA ARG A 197 13.89 -6.62 32.63
C ARG A 197 12.61 -6.01 33.18
N ASP A 198 12.03 -5.11 32.40
CA ASP A 198 10.72 -4.50 32.61
C ASP A 198 10.67 -3.79 33.98
N CYS A 199 11.57 -2.81 34.16
CA CYS A 199 12.01 -2.37 35.50
C CYS A 199 10.99 -1.54 36.29
N ALA A 200 9.92 -1.07 35.65
CA ALA A 200 8.79 -0.40 36.28
C ALA A 200 7.51 -1.26 36.34
N ALA A 201 7.52 -2.47 35.77
CA ALA A 201 6.38 -3.37 35.68
C ALA A 201 6.61 -4.70 36.45
N LEU A 202 5.52 -5.45 36.66
CA LEU A 202 5.53 -6.79 37.27
C LEU A 202 5.21 -7.92 36.28
N ALA A 203 4.54 -7.63 35.17
CA ALA A 203 4.28 -8.59 34.10
C ALA A 203 5.52 -8.73 33.19
N SER A 204 6.36 -9.73 33.47
CA SER A 204 7.59 -9.99 32.71
C SER A 204 7.92 -11.48 32.57
N ASN A 205 8.51 -11.86 31.44
CA ASN A 205 9.07 -13.19 31.18
C ASN A 205 10.60 -13.24 31.29
N GLY A 206 11.27 -12.12 31.61
CA GLY A 206 12.74 -12.02 31.58
C GLY A 206 13.43 -13.05 32.48
N GLU A 207 14.35 -13.83 31.92
CA GLU A 207 14.99 -14.95 32.62
C GLU A 207 16.24 -14.56 33.42
N TYR A 208 16.78 -13.36 33.18
CA TYR A 208 17.99 -12.87 33.85
C TYR A 208 17.75 -11.83 34.93
N SER A 209 18.52 -11.92 36.01
CA SER A 209 18.66 -10.86 37.00
C SER A 209 20.12 -10.44 37.18
N ILE A 210 20.35 -9.17 37.47
CA ILE A 210 21.68 -8.57 37.64
C ILE A 210 22.41 -9.26 38.79
N ALA A 211 21.70 -9.56 39.88
CA ALA A 211 22.23 -10.28 41.04
C ALA A 211 22.74 -11.69 40.71
N ASN A 212 22.16 -12.37 39.71
CA ASN A 212 22.53 -13.72 39.28
C ASN A 212 23.46 -13.72 38.05
N GLY A 213 24.25 -12.65 37.85
CA GLY A 213 25.22 -12.55 36.76
C GLY A 213 24.60 -12.19 35.40
N GLY A 214 23.37 -11.71 35.36
CA GLY A 214 22.58 -11.51 34.13
C GLY A 214 23.24 -10.65 33.05
N VAL A 215 24.12 -9.71 33.39
CA VAL A 215 24.91 -8.94 32.41
C VAL A 215 25.85 -9.83 31.59
N ALA A 216 26.40 -10.91 32.18
CA ALA A 216 27.21 -11.88 31.45
C ALA A 216 26.36 -12.81 30.59
N ASN A 217 25.20 -13.24 31.11
CA ASN A 217 24.26 -14.10 30.37
C ASN A 217 23.71 -13.37 29.14
N TYR A 218 23.29 -12.12 29.30
CA TYR A 218 22.83 -11.26 28.20
C TYR A 218 23.89 -11.09 27.10
N LYS A 219 25.17 -10.92 27.47
CA LYS A 219 26.27 -10.84 26.49
C LYS A 219 26.43 -12.15 25.71
N ALA A 220 26.31 -13.31 26.37
CA ALA A 220 26.33 -14.61 25.70
C ALA A 220 25.10 -14.81 24.78
N TYR A 221 23.92 -14.33 25.19
CA TYR A 221 22.71 -14.26 24.36
C TYR A 221 22.94 -13.43 23.09
N ILE A 222 23.46 -12.20 23.22
CA ILE A 222 23.83 -11.34 22.08
C ILE A 222 24.88 -12.00 21.18
N ASP A 223 25.91 -12.63 21.73
CA ASP A 223 26.92 -13.35 20.95
C ASP A 223 26.34 -14.55 20.20
N SER A 224 25.32 -15.22 20.75
CA SER A 224 24.60 -16.30 20.06
C SER A 224 23.76 -15.78 18.88
N ILE A 225 23.06 -14.65 19.05
CA ILE A 225 22.35 -13.95 17.97
C ILE A 225 23.34 -13.51 16.87
N LYS A 226 24.48 -12.91 17.26
CA LYS A 226 25.56 -12.51 16.35
C LYS A 226 26.09 -13.69 15.54
N SER A 227 26.29 -14.84 16.18
CA SER A 227 26.76 -16.07 15.53
C SER A 227 25.81 -16.53 14.42
N LEU A 228 24.49 -16.48 14.65
CA LEU A 228 23.49 -16.73 13.61
C LEU A 228 23.52 -15.67 12.50
N LEU A 229 23.57 -14.38 12.84
CA LEU A 229 23.54 -13.31 11.84
C LEU A 229 24.77 -13.32 10.91
N VAL A 230 25.95 -13.70 11.41
CA VAL A 230 27.14 -13.97 10.60
C VAL A 230 26.94 -15.23 9.73
N THR A 231 26.42 -16.31 10.32
CA THR A 231 26.10 -17.58 9.63
C THR A 231 25.07 -17.38 8.50
N TYR A 232 24.18 -16.40 8.63
CA TYR A 232 23.11 -16.04 7.69
C TYR A 232 23.32 -14.65 7.04
N SER A 233 24.58 -14.28 6.76
CA SER A 233 24.98 -12.99 6.16
C SER A 233 24.49 -12.70 4.73
N ASP A 234 23.83 -13.67 4.08
CA ASP A 234 23.07 -13.54 2.83
C ASP A 234 21.58 -13.21 3.04
N VAL A 235 21.12 -13.13 4.31
CA VAL A 235 19.77 -12.74 4.71
C VAL A 235 19.81 -11.35 5.35
N SER A 236 18.96 -10.43 4.86
CA SER A 236 18.72 -9.14 5.53
C SER A 236 17.87 -9.36 6.78
N VAL A 237 18.28 -8.76 7.90
CA VAL A 237 17.58 -8.89 9.19
C VAL A 237 17.35 -7.53 9.83
N ILE A 238 16.12 -7.30 10.28
CA ILE A 238 15.68 -6.10 10.97
C ILE A 238 15.41 -6.45 12.43
N LEU A 239 15.97 -5.65 13.33
CA LEU A 239 15.93 -5.87 14.78
C LEU A 239 15.31 -4.67 15.49
N VAL A 240 14.34 -4.94 16.36
CA VAL A 240 13.95 -4.03 17.45
C VAL A 240 14.80 -4.41 18.67
N VAL A 241 15.38 -3.42 19.36
CA VAL A 241 16.32 -3.64 20.47
C VAL A 241 15.73 -3.13 21.78
N GLU A 242 15.44 -4.08 22.66
CA GLU A 242 15.04 -3.96 24.07
C GLU A 242 13.89 -2.97 24.34
N PRO A 243 12.64 -3.35 24.01
CA PRO A 243 11.43 -2.71 24.53
C PRO A 243 11.45 -2.49 26.05
N ASP A 244 10.73 -1.47 26.55
CA ASP A 244 10.60 -1.13 27.98
C ASP A 244 11.96 -0.94 28.72
N SER A 245 13.04 -0.63 27.98
CA SER A 245 14.38 -0.50 28.56
C SER A 245 14.81 0.96 28.79
N LEU A 246 15.18 1.66 27.72
CA LEU A 246 15.79 2.99 27.79
C LEU A 246 14.76 4.08 28.13
N ALA A 247 13.50 3.90 27.77
CA ALA A 247 12.41 4.80 28.16
C ALA A 247 12.25 4.90 29.70
N ASN A 248 12.41 3.77 30.41
CA ASN A 248 12.42 3.75 31.88
C ASN A 248 13.58 4.57 32.48
N LEU A 249 14.70 4.71 31.78
CA LEU A 249 15.83 5.52 32.23
C LEU A 249 15.62 7.03 32.02
N VAL A 250 14.55 7.43 31.32
CA VAL A 250 14.16 8.84 31.17
C VAL A 250 13.24 9.29 32.30
N THR A 251 12.21 8.49 32.64
CA THR A 251 11.15 8.91 33.58
C THR A 251 11.15 8.16 34.91
N ASN A 252 11.58 6.89 34.94
CA ASN A 252 11.27 5.95 36.01
C ASN A 252 12.48 5.63 36.91
N LEU A 253 13.55 6.45 36.88
CA LEU A 253 14.69 6.35 37.80
C LEU A 253 14.34 6.61 39.28
N SER A 254 13.10 7.01 39.59
CA SER A 254 12.53 7.01 40.93
C SER A 254 12.14 5.61 41.43
N VAL A 255 11.94 4.65 40.52
CA VAL A 255 11.68 3.23 40.83
C VAL A 255 13.02 2.56 41.13
N GLN A 256 13.17 2.00 42.33
CA GLN A 256 14.47 1.47 42.79
C GLN A 256 15.02 0.33 41.89
N LYS A 257 14.14 -0.49 41.28
CA LYS A 257 14.52 -1.51 40.29
C LYS A 257 15.18 -0.86 39.06
N CYS A 258 14.55 0.16 38.47
CA CYS A 258 15.15 0.92 37.37
C CYS A 258 16.44 1.67 37.75
N ALA A 259 16.49 2.29 38.94
CA ALA A 259 17.70 2.96 39.43
C ALA A 259 18.88 2.00 39.57
N ASN A 260 18.63 0.77 40.07
CA ASN A 260 19.64 -0.27 40.16
C ASN A 260 20.02 -0.83 38.77
N ALA A 261 19.04 -0.98 37.87
CA ALA A 261 19.24 -1.54 36.54
C ALA A 261 19.91 -0.58 35.54
N GLN A 262 19.87 0.74 35.78
CA GLN A 262 20.36 1.78 34.85
C GLN A 262 21.75 1.49 34.25
N ALA A 263 22.71 1.07 35.08
CA ALA A 263 24.06 0.76 34.61
C ALA A 263 24.10 -0.49 33.71
N ALA A 264 23.36 -1.54 34.09
CA ALA A 264 23.26 -2.78 33.32
C ALA A 264 22.53 -2.57 31.99
N TYR A 265 21.41 -1.83 31.99
CA TYR A 265 20.67 -1.48 30.77
C TYR A 265 21.56 -0.74 29.77
N LEU A 266 22.29 0.30 30.21
CA LEU A 266 23.21 1.05 29.35
C LEU A 266 24.34 0.15 28.80
N GLU A 267 25.00 -0.64 29.66
CA GLU A 267 26.10 -1.52 29.26
C GLU A 267 25.63 -2.60 28.26
N CYS A 268 24.48 -3.23 28.54
CA CYS A 268 23.94 -4.31 27.72
C CYS A 268 23.40 -3.81 26.38
N VAL A 269 22.64 -2.71 26.33
CA VAL A 269 22.16 -2.16 25.04
C VAL A 269 23.34 -1.63 24.22
N GLN A 270 24.32 -0.94 24.83
CA GLN A 270 25.55 -0.53 24.14
C GLN A 270 26.29 -1.74 23.56
N TYR A 271 26.39 -2.84 24.31
CA TYR A 271 26.99 -4.09 23.85
C TYR A 271 26.23 -4.69 22.67
N ALA A 272 24.90 -4.79 22.75
CA ALA A 272 24.05 -5.30 21.67
C ALA A 272 24.26 -4.53 20.37
N ILE A 273 24.11 -3.20 20.39
CA ILE A 273 24.23 -2.38 19.18
C ILE A 273 25.66 -2.30 18.63
N THR A 274 26.67 -2.59 19.46
CA THR A 274 28.08 -2.72 19.03
C THR A 274 28.34 -4.09 18.39
N GLN A 275 27.89 -5.18 19.00
CA GLN A 275 28.15 -6.55 18.52
C GLN A 275 27.35 -6.92 17.27
N LEU A 276 26.11 -6.41 17.17
CA LEU A 276 25.19 -6.71 16.07
C LEU A 276 25.35 -5.73 14.88
N ASN A 277 26.38 -4.88 14.89
CA ASN A 277 26.75 -3.97 13.81
C ASN A 277 27.34 -4.72 12.60
N LEU A 278 26.49 -5.46 11.89
CA LEU A 278 26.84 -6.33 10.76
C LEU A 278 26.22 -5.80 9.45
N PRO A 279 26.86 -5.99 8.27
CA PRO A 279 26.39 -5.40 7.00
C PRO A 279 24.97 -5.79 6.58
N ASN A 280 24.47 -6.94 7.03
CA ASN A 280 23.15 -7.47 6.72
C ASN A 280 22.06 -7.14 7.77
N VAL A 281 22.40 -6.35 8.80
CA VAL A 281 21.55 -6.04 9.94
C VAL A 281 21.09 -4.58 9.91
N SER A 282 19.89 -4.31 10.40
CA SER A 282 19.43 -2.96 10.73
C SER A 282 18.68 -2.96 12.06
N MET A 283 19.07 -2.06 12.96
CA MET A 283 18.59 -1.97 14.35
C MET A 283 17.84 -0.66 14.59
N TYR A 284 16.71 -0.80 15.29
CA TYR A 284 15.91 0.29 15.84
C TYR A 284 15.81 0.05 17.36
N LEU A 285 16.31 0.99 18.16
CA LEU A 285 16.22 0.87 19.64
C LEU A 285 14.83 1.31 20.09
N ASP A 286 14.23 0.64 21.07
CA ASP A 286 12.94 1.09 21.59
C ASP A 286 13.03 2.50 22.21
N ALA A 287 12.04 3.32 21.89
CA ALA A 287 11.83 4.66 22.43
C ALA A 287 10.45 4.83 23.07
N GLY A 288 9.79 3.73 23.45
CA GLY A 288 8.45 3.76 24.03
C GLY A 288 7.44 4.33 23.04
N HIS A 289 6.75 5.39 23.42
CA HIS A 289 5.69 5.98 22.61
C HIS A 289 5.43 7.45 22.96
N ALA A 290 4.60 8.13 22.16
CA ALA A 290 4.25 9.54 22.31
C ALA A 290 3.79 9.87 23.73
N GLY A 291 2.80 9.13 24.25
CA GLY A 291 2.30 9.25 25.62
C GLY A 291 3.27 8.95 26.76
N TRP A 292 4.53 8.63 26.47
CA TRP A 292 5.58 8.41 27.46
C TRP A 292 6.76 9.37 27.25
N LEU A 293 7.45 9.28 26.11
CA LEU A 293 8.64 10.11 25.83
C LEU A 293 8.34 11.33 24.93
N GLY A 294 7.15 11.44 24.36
CA GLY A 294 6.71 12.59 23.58
C GLY A 294 6.40 13.82 24.41
N TRP A 295 6.01 13.65 25.68
CA TRP A 295 5.79 14.75 26.62
C TRP A 295 6.93 15.76 26.61
N SER A 296 6.58 17.04 26.57
CA SER A 296 7.55 18.15 26.41
C SER A 296 8.69 18.19 27.45
N ALA A 297 8.49 17.65 28.65
CA ALA A 297 9.52 17.52 29.68
C ALA A 297 10.49 16.33 29.44
N ASN A 298 10.03 15.27 28.76
CA ASN A 298 10.72 13.99 28.61
C ASN A 298 11.50 13.91 27.29
N ILE A 299 10.98 14.54 26.22
CA ILE A 299 11.51 14.43 24.86
C ILE A 299 12.95 14.96 24.70
N GLY A 300 13.31 16.00 25.44
CA GLY A 300 14.68 16.54 25.50
C GLY A 300 15.68 15.58 26.17
N PRO A 301 15.42 15.13 27.42
CA PRO A 301 16.19 14.06 28.07
C PRO A 301 16.28 12.76 27.26
N ALA A 302 15.19 12.32 26.62
CA ALA A 302 15.18 11.15 25.74
C ALA A 302 16.18 11.31 24.58
N ALA A 303 16.15 12.46 23.88
CA ALA A 303 17.10 12.74 22.81
C ALA A 303 18.56 12.71 23.28
N GLN A 304 18.84 13.22 24.47
CA GLN A 304 20.18 13.18 25.08
C GLN A 304 20.63 11.74 25.39
N LEU A 305 19.73 10.90 25.92
CA LEU A 305 19.99 9.50 26.22
C LEU A 305 20.34 8.69 24.96
N PHE A 306 19.44 8.63 23.98
CA PHE A 306 19.64 7.88 22.74
C PHE A 306 20.83 8.41 21.93
N GLY A 307 20.93 9.74 21.81
CA GLY A 307 22.05 10.37 21.11
C GLY A 307 23.40 10.08 21.77
N LYS A 308 23.48 10.09 23.11
CA LYS A 308 24.70 9.69 23.83
C LYS A 308 25.02 8.21 23.61
N LEU A 309 24.06 7.31 23.79
CA LEU A 309 24.26 5.87 23.65
C LEU A 309 24.75 5.49 22.24
N TYR A 310 24.17 6.11 21.20
CA TYR A 310 24.62 5.95 19.82
C TYR A 310 26.08 6.37 19.62
N LYS A 311 26.49 7.53 20.17
CA LYS A 311 27.89 8.00 20.10
C LYS A 311 28.85 7.13 20.92
N ASP A 312 28.45 6.70 22.11
CA ASP A 312 29.26 5.84 22.98
C ASP A 312 29.49 4.45 22.37
N ALA A 313 28.55 3.94 21.57
CA ALA A 313 28.72 2.73 20.75
C ALA A 313 29.57 2.94 19.48
N GLY A 314 30.12 4.15 19.26
CA GLY A 314 30.92 4.48 18.08
C GLY A 314 30.10 4.78 16.82
N SER A 315 28.84 5.19 16.97
CA SER A 315 27.87 5.46 15.90
C SER A 315 27.73 4.31 14.89
N PRO A 316 27.24 3.13 15.33
CA PRO A 316 27.21 1.94 14.48
C PRO A 316 26.32 2.13 13.25
N ALA A 317 26.82 1.80 12.06
CA ALA A 317 26.11 2.00 10.80
C ALA A 317 24.82 1.15 10.68
N ALA A 318 24.76 0.01 11.37
CA ALA A 318 23.55 -0.80 11.45
C ALA A 318 22.48 -0.20 12.39
N VAL A 319 22.80 0.75 13.27
CA VAL A 319 21.79 1.46 14.06
C VAL A 319 21.14 2.52 13.17
N ARG A 320 19.99 2.15 12.61
CA ARG A 320 19.22 2.94 11.65
C ARG A 320 18.37 4.01 12.34
N GLY A 321 17.94 3.75 13.57
CA GLY A 321 16.91 4.58 14.18
C GLY A 321 16.36 4.11 15.52
N LEU A 322 15.10 4.46 15.76
CA LEU A 322 14.31 4.10 16.95
C LEU A 322 13.02 3.39 16.56
N ALA A 323 12.47 2.57 17.46
CA ALA A 323 11.13 1.99 17.32
C ALA A 323 10.18 2.70 18.29
N THR A 324 8.93 2.94 17.89
CA THR A 324 7.91 3.56 18.76
C THR A 324 6.58 2.81 18.72
N ASN A 325 5.71 3.12 19.69
CA ASN A 325 4.42 2.49 19.93
C ASN A 325 4.49 0.96 20.19
N VAL A 326 5.68 0.42 20.47
CA VAL A 326 5.91 -1.03 20.64
C VAL A 326 4.96 -1.58 21.71
N ALA A 327 4.14 -2.58 21.34
CA ALA A 327 3.10 -3.13 22.20
C ALA A 327 2.08 -2.12 22.77
N ASN A 328 1.94 -0.94 22.17
CA ASN A 328 1.01 0.12 22.60
C ASN A 328 -0.04 0.40 21.49
N TYR A 329 -0.85 1.45 21.63
CA TYR A 329 -2.13 1.60 20.92
C TYR A 329 -2.32 2.96 20.23
N ASN A 330 -1.28 3.80 20.14
CA ASN A 330 -1.42 5.17 19.66
C ASN A 330 -1.71 5.23 18.15
N ALA A 331 -2.47 6.23 17.75
CA ALA A 331 -2.60 6.58 16.34
C ALA A 331 -1.25 7.06 15.77
N TRP A 332 -0.98 6.79 14.50
CA TRP A 332 0.07 7.51 13.76
C TRP A 332 -0.31 8.99 13.64
N THR A 333 -1.53 9.24 13.19
CA THR A 333 -2.15 10.57 13.07
C THR A 333 -3.61 10.49 13.46
N SER A 334 -4.13 11.53 14.11
CA SER A 334 -5.56 11.68 14.41
C SER A 334 -6.05 13.08 14.01
N SER A 335 -7.33 13.19 13.65
CA SER A 335 -8.00 14.48 13.38
C SER A 335 -8.26 15.29 14.66
N THR A 336 -8.43 14.58 15.78
CA THR A 336 -8.57 15.13 17.13
C THR A 336 -7.71 14.30 18.08
N CYS A 337 -7.06 14.94 19.05
CA CYS A 337 -6.34 14.24 20.12
C CYS A 337 -7.34 13.48 21.04
N PRO A 338 -7.14 12.18 21.35
CA PRO A 338 -7.99 11.45 22.30
C PRO A 338 -7.96 12.08 23.70
N SER A 339 -9.05 11.96 24.47
CA SER A 339 -9.17 12.62 25.79
C SER A 339 -8.09 12.21 26.79
N TYR A 340 -7.65 10.95 26.77
CA TYR A 340 -6.56 10.47 27.62
C TYR A 340 -5.18 11.09 27.30
N THR A 341 -5.03 11.75 26.14
CA THR A 341 -3.80 12.48 25.76
C THR A 341 -3.76 13.94 26.25
N GLN A 342 -4.79 14.40 26.96
CA GLN A 342 -4.95 15.80 27.34
C GLN A 342 -3.76 16.33 28.15
N GLY A 343 -3.09 17.35 27.61
CA GLY A 343 -1.98 18.06 28.25
C GLY A 343 -0.67 17.93 27.49
N ASP A 344 -0.51 16.93 26.63
CA ASP A 344 0.62 16.86 25.70
C ASP A 344 0.30 17.60 24.38
N ALA A 345 1.33 18.16 23.76
CA ALA A 345 1.29 18.64 22.39
C ALA A 345 1.48 17.50 21.38
N ASN A 346 2.18 16.43 21.77
CA ASN A 346 2.52 15.30 20.90
C ASN A 346 1.49 14.17 21.02
N CYS A 347 0.20 14.45 20.79
CA CYS A 347 -0.91 13.51 21.06
C CYS A 347 -1.01 12.26 20.14
N ASN A 348 -0.04 12.05 19.25
CA ASN A 348 0.08 10.88 18.36
C ASN A 348 1.54 10.68 17.92
N GLU A 349 1.85 9.50 17.36
CA GLU A 349 3.24 9.13 17.07
C GLU A 349 3.89 10.03 16.00
N LYS A 350 3.17 10.49 14.97
CA LYS A 350 3.77 11.38 13.96
C LYS A 350 4.27 12.69 14.57
N LEU A 351 3.51 13.27 15.51
CA LEU A 351 3.93 14.47 16.24
C LEU A 351 5.15 14.19 17.11
N TYR A 352 5.14 13.08 17.86
CA TYR A 352 6.29 12.65 18.68
C TYR A 352 7.57 12.45 17.84
N VAL A 353 7.50 11.66 16.76
CA VAL A 353 8.62 11.40 15.84
C VAL A 353 9.19 12.70 15.26
N ASN A 354 8.32 13.58 14.74
CA ASN A 354 8.74 14.85 14.15
C ASN A 354 9.30 15.84 15.20
N ALA A 355 8.89 15.75 16.46
CA ALA A 355 9.44 16.55 17.55
C ALA A 355 10.78 16.00 18.10
N LEU A 356 10.96 14.67 18.12
CA LEU A 356 12.15 14.02 18.66
C LEU A 356 13.32 13.98 17.65
N ALA A 357 13.05 13.70 16.38
CA ALA A 357 14.08 13.59 15.33
C ALA A 357 15.07 14.79 15.26
N PRO A 358 14.65 16.07 15.26
CA PRO A 358 15.60 17.20 15.23
C PRO A 358 16.45 17.29 16.51
N LEU A 359 15.95 16.81 17.66
CA LEU A 359 16.71 16.78 18.91
C LEU A 359 17.78 15.67 18.88
N LEU A 360 17.47 14.49 18.35
CA LEU A 360 18.43 13.41 18.11
C LEU A 360 19.51 13.85 17.11
N GLN A 361 19.10 14.52 16.02
CA GLN A 361 20.00 15.06 15.02
C GLN A 361 20.97 16.09 15.62
N ALA A 362 20.50 16.95 16.54
CA ALA A 362 21.33 17.88 17.29
C ALA A 362 22.29 17.18 18.28
N GLN A 363 21.94 15.98 18.75
CA GLN A 363 22.84 15.11 19.51
C GLN A 363 23.80 14.30 18.62
N GLY A 364 23.70 14.37 17.29
CA GLY A 364 24.55 13.63 16.35
C GLY A 364 24.05 12.22 16.00
N PHE A 365 22.79 11.90 16.30
CA PHE A 365 22.14 10.66 15.87
C PHE A 365 21.06 10.99 14.81
N PRO A 366 21.33 10.78 13.50
CA PRO A 366 20.36 11.00 12.43
C PRO A 366 19.35 9.84 12.34
N ALA A 367 18.55 9.67 13.38
CA ALA A 367 17.63 8.55 13.53
C ALA A 367 16.46 8.61 12.54
N HIS A 368 16.19 7.48 11.88
CA HIS A 368 14.86 7.17 11.32
C HIS A 368 14.01 6.42 12.36
N PHE A 369 12.78 6.09 11.99
CA PHE A 369 11.78 5.53 12.90
C PHE A 369 11.01 4.35 12.28
N ILE A 370 10.51 3.45 13.14
CA ILE A 370 9.47 2.48 12.79
C ILE A 370 8.41 2.43 13.90
N MET A 371 7.14 2.40 13.53
CA MET A 371 6.01 2.40 14.45
C MET A 371 5.27 1.05 14.44
N ASP A 372 5.00 0.51 15.63
CA ASP A 372 4.11 -0.63 15.80
C ASP A 372 2.64 -0.23 15.53
N THR A 373 2.03 -0.82 14.51
CA THR A 373 0.61 -0.67 14.13
C THR A 373 -0.20 -1.95 14.37
N SER A 374 0.32 -2.89 15.15
CA SER A 374 -0.33 -4.17 15.43
C SER A 374 -1.69 -4.05 16.12
N ARG A 375 -1.90 -3.07 17.00
CA ARG A 375 -3.10 -2.99 17.89
C ARG A 375 -3.84 -1.66 17.89
N ASN A 376 -3.46 -0.73 17.02
CA ASN A 376 -3.96 0.65 17.01
C ASN A 376 -5.11 0.93 16.01
N GLY A 377 -5.74 -0.11 15.47
CA GLY A 377 -6.75 0.00 14.40
C GLY A 377 -8.08 0.64 14.79
N VAL A 378 -8.33 0.83 16.08
CA VAL A 378 -9.49 1.57 16.61
C VAL A 378 -8.98 2.83 17.33
N GLN A 379 -9.51 3.99 16.95
CA GLN A 379 -9.14 5.30 17.50
C GLN A 379 -10.38 6.19 17.68
N PRO A 380 -10.53 6.90 18.82
CA PRO A 380 -9.75 6.74 20.05
C PRO A 380 -9.92 5.33 20.63
N THR A 381 -8.96 4.88 21.43
CA THR A 381 -9.06 3.61 22.14
C THR A 381 -10.01 3.72 23.35
N ALA A 382 -10.24 2.63 24.07
CA ALA A 382 -11.02 2.64 25.30
C ALA A 382 -10.24 3.08 26.56
N GLN A 383 -9.01 3.58 26.42
CA GLN A 383 -8.14 3.99 27.54
C GLN A 383 -8.78 5.04 28.44
N GLN A 384 -8.74 4.81 29.75
CA GLN A 384 -9.14 5.80 30.75
C GLN A 384 -8.00 6.79 31.03
N ALA A 385 -6.77 6.30 31.09
CA ALA A 385 -5.53 7.06 31.08
C ALA A 385 -4.55 6.53 30.03
N TRP A 386 -3.65 7.39 29.53
CA TRP A 386 -2.72 7.01 28.45
C TRP A 386 -1.67 5.96 28.87
N GLY A 387 -1.46 5.80 30.18
CA GLY A 387 -0.62 4.76 30.77
C GLY A 387 -1.29 3.39 30.87
N ASP A 388 -2.56 3.24 30.47
CA ASP A 388 -3.28 1.97 30.60
C ASP A 388 -2.92 1.06 29.41
N TRP A 389 -1.90 0.21 29.60
CA TRP A 389 -1.25 -0.56 28.53
C TRP A 389 -1.69 -2.03 28.42
N CYS A 390 -2.17 -2.66 29.50
CA CYS A 390 -2.31 -4.12 29.57
C CYS A 390 -3.64 -4.63 29.00
N ASN A 391 -3.60 -5.46 27.94
CA ASN A 391 -4.75 -6.17 27.35
C ASN A 391 -5.97 -5.28 27.01
N LEU A 392 -5.75 -4.05 26.54
CA LEU A 392 -6.78 -3.01 26.41
C LEU A 392 -8.02 -3.40 25.57
N ILE A 393 -9.23 -3.22 26.11
CA ILE A 393 -10.50 -3.46 25.40
C ILE A 393 -10.74 -2.48 24.25
N GLY A 394 -11.62 -2.85 23.31
CA GLY A 394 -12.00 -1.97 22.19
C GLY A 394 -10.89 -1.69 21.19
N THR A 395 -9.81 -2.47 21.19
CA THR A 395 -8.68 -2.40 20.26
C THR A 395 -8.93 -3.24 18.99
N GLY A 396 -8.17 -2.95 17.94
CA GLY A 396 -8.28 -3.64 16.64
C GLY A 396 -6.94 -3.73 15.94
N PHE A 397 -6.78 -4.72 15.07
CA PHE A 397 -5.60 -4.83 14.22
C PHE A 397 -5.49 -3.62 13.27
N GLY A 398 -4.38 -2.89 13.34
CA GLY A 398 -4.17 -1.65 12.58
C GLY A 398 -3.61 -1.84 11.17
N VAL A 399 -3.01 -0.76 10.65
CA VAL A 399 -2.41 -0.69 9.30
C VAL A 399 -1.44 -1.86 9.09
N ARG A 400 -1.48 -2.53 7.94
CA ARG A 400 -0.60 -3.66 7.64
C ARG A 400 0.86 -3.17 7.44
N PRO A 401 1.88 -4.00 7.76
CA PRO A 401 3.29 -3.60 7.62
C PRO A 401 3.64 -3.08 6.22
N THR A 402 4.27 -1.92 6.13
CA THR A 402 4.45 -1.17 4.87
C THR A 402 5.46 -0.03 4.97
N THR A 403 6.13 0.31 3.87
CA THR A 403 6.95 1.53 3.72
C THR A 403 6.13 2.75 3.26
N SER A 404 4.81 2.61 3.06
CA SER A 404 3.90 3.68 2.63
C SER A 404 3.48 4.61 3.78
N THR A 405 4.46 5.18 4.49
CA THR A 405 4.27 5.88 5.78
C THR A 405 3.81 7.34 5.65
N GLY A 406 4.10 7.99 4.51
CA GLY A 406 3.80 9.41 4.28
C GLY A 406 4.68 10.36 5.10
N ASP A 407 5.85 9.91 5.56
CA ASP A 407 6.85 10.71 6.27
C ASP A 407 8.26 10.25 5.89
N ALA A 408 9.23 11.17 5.87
CA ALA A 408 10.61 10.87 5.50
C ALA A 408 11.46 10.34 6.67
N LEU A 409 10.99 10.54 7.91
CA LEU A 409 11.60 10.00 9.12
C LEU A 409 11.17 8.54 9.36
N GLU A 410 9.94 8.21 9.01
CA GLU A 410 9.28 6.93 9.26
C GLU A 410 9.59 5.92 8.13
N ASP A 411 10.47 4.95 8.39
CA ASP A 411 10.88 3.94 7.42
C ASP A 411 9.75 2.95 7.09
N ALA A 412 9.01 2.50 8.10
CA ALA A 412 7.91 1.56 7.92
C ALA A 412 6.95 1.53 9.12
N PHE A 413 5.65 1.41 8.83
CA PHE A 413 4.72 0.81 9.79
C PHE A 413 4.99 -0.69 9.85
N VAL A 414 4.94 -1.26 11.04
CA VAL A 414 5.31 -2.65 11.31
C VAL A 414 4.37 -3.24 12.36
N TRP A 415 4.31 -4.57 12.48
CA TRP A 415 3.62 -5.21 13.59
C TRP A 415 4.66 -5.84 14.51
N ILE A 416 4.97 -5.16 15.61
CA ILE A 416 6.02 -5.60 16.52
C ILE A 416 5.43 -6.56 17.55
N LYS A 417 4.45 -6.14 18.36
CA LYS A 417 3.69 -7.06 19.25
C LYS A 417 2.72 -7.94 18.43
N PRO A 418 2.76 -9.27 18.54
CA PRO A 418 1.77 -10.13 17.90
C PRO A 418 0.44 -10.07 18.66
N GLY A 419 -0.50 -9.26 18.16
CA GLY A 419 -1.81 -9.07 18.79
C GLY A 419 -2.56 -10.39 18.93
N GLY A 420 -2.90 -10.77 20.17
CA GLY A 420 -3.45 -12.09 20.50
C GLY A 420 -2.61 -12.83 21.54
N GLU A 421 -1.30 -12.60 21.58
CA GLU A 421 -0.52 -12.85 22.79
C GLU A 421 -0.91 -11.83 23.88
N GLY A 422 -1.16 -12.29 25.10
CA GLY A 422 -1.45 -11.40 26.24
C GLY A 422 -0.25 -10.54 26.65
N ASP A 423 -0.55 -9.42 27.32
CA ASP A 423 0.46 -8.50 27.88
C ASP A 423 0.81 -8.84 29.33
N GLY A 424 -0.14 -9.42 30.08
CA GLY A 424 0.01 -9.76 31.49
C GLY A 424 -1.25 -10.36 32.09
N THR A 425 -1.08 -11.06 33.20
CA THR A 425 -2.15 -11.80 33.88
C THR A 425 -3.11 -10.88 34.62
N SER A 426 -4.41 -11.22 34.61
CA SER A 426 -5.40 -10.56 35.47
C SER A 426 -5.68 -11.33 36.76
N ASP A 427 -4.95 -12.42 37.03
CA ASP A 427 -5.05 -13.16 38.29
C ASP A 427 -4.23 -12.45 39.37
N THR A 428 -4.92 -11.82 40.32
CA THR A 428 -4.31 -11.08 41.44
C THR A 428 -3.53 -11.95 42.43
N SER A 429 -3.56 -13.28 42.29
CA SER A 429 -2.75 -14.22 43.06
C SER A 429 -1.45 -14.64 42.36
N SER A 430 -1.26 -14.28 41.07
CA SER A 430 -0.02 -14.55 40.35
C SER A 430 1.13 -13.66 40.84
N ALA A 431 2.32 -14.25 40.93
CA ALA A 431 3.54 -13.52 41.31
C ALA A 431 4.00 -12.48 40.26
N ARG A 432 3.38 -12.48 39.06
CA ARG A 432 3.58 -11.51 37.97
C ARG A 432 2.35 -10.66 37.67
N TYR A 433 1.40 -10.60 38.61
CA TYR A 433 0.26 -9.69 38.49
C TYR A 433 0.73 -8.24 38.46
N ASP A 434 0.40 -7.53 37.39
CA ASP A 434 0.56 -6.08 37.30
C ASP A 434 -0.79 -5.38 37.48
N ALA A 435 -0.79 -4.27 38.24
CA ALA A 435 -2.00 -3.52 38.53
C ALA A 435 -2.71 -3.00 37.26
N HIS A 436 -1.97 -2.71 36.19
CA HIS A 436 -2.56 -2.26 34.91
C HIS A 436 -3.45 -3.33 34.28
N CYS A 437 -3.10 -4.61 34.43
CA CYS A 437 -3.91 -5.74 33.96
C CYS A 437 -5.20 -5.94 34.78
N GLY A 438 -5.31 -5.29 35.95
CA GLY A 438 -6.51 -5.19 36.77
C GLY A 438 -7.48 -4.08 36.39
N LEU A 439 -7.05 -3.06 35.64
CA LEU A 439 -7.84 -1.83 35.39
C LEU A 439 -9.13 -2.08 34.58
N ALA A 440 -10.11 -1.19 34.71
CA ALA A 440 -11.47 -1.43 34.21
C ALA A 440 -11.58 -1.55 32.68
N ASP A 441 -10.58 -1.06 31.95
CA ASP A 441 -10.40 -1.12 30.50
C ASP A 441 -9.42 -2.21 30.01
N ALA A 442 -8.79 -2.98 30.91
CA ALA A 442 -8.06 -4.20 30.55
C ALA A 442 -9.02 -5.39 30.39
N LEU A 443 -8.92 -6.16 29.30
CA LEU A 443 -9.76 -7.34 29.03
C LEU A 443 -9.45 -8.47 30.04
N LYS A 444 -10.50 -9.17 30.52
CA LYS A 444 -10.40 -10.21 31.56
C LYS A 444 -11.31 -11.42 31.27
N PRO A 445 -10.98 -12.61 31.79
CA PRO A 445 -9.73 -12.96 32.47
C PRO A 445 -8.57 -13.06 31.47
N ALA A 446 -7.43 -12.44 31.77
CA ALA A 446 -6.23 -12.45 30.94
C ALA A 446 -5.20 -13.48 31.45
N PRO A 447 -4.52 -14.22 30.57
CA PRO A 447 -3.49 -15.20 30.93
C PRO A 447 -2.13 -14.51 31.14
N GLU A 448 -1.10 -15.30 31.46
CA GLU A 448 0.27 -14.81 31.67
C GLU A 448 0.86 -14.14 30.40
N ALA A 449 1.81 -13.23 30.61
CA ALA A 449 2.42 -12.42 29.54
C ALA A 449 3.02 -13.30 28.43
N GLY A 450 2.80 -12.92 27.16
CA GLY A 450 3.29 -13.67 26.00
C GLY A 450 2.59 -15.02 25.75
N THR A 451 1.49 -15.33 26.44
CA THR A 451 0.68 -16.53 26.18
C THR A 451 -0.62 -16.21 25.44
N TRP A 452 -1.17 -17.18 24.69
CA TRP A 452 -2.31 -16.94 23.81
C TRP A 452 -3.61 -16.53 24.54
N PHE A 453 -4.11 -15.33 24.26
CA PHE A 453 -5.34 -14.78 24.81
C PHE A 453 -6.45 -14.72 23.74
N GLN A 454 -7.15 -15.84 23.56
CA GLN A 454 -8.14 -16.03 22.49
C GLN A 454 -9.24 -14.94 22.45
N ALA A 455 -9.77 -14.50 23.60
CA ALA A 455 -10.80 -13.45 23.62
C ALA A 455 -10.26 -12.11 23.08
N TYR A 456 -9.00 -11.78 23.38
CA TYR A 456 -8.33 -10.58 22.89
C TYR A 456 -8.06 -10.64 21.39
N PHE A 457 -7.60 -11.79 20.88
CA PHE A 457 -7.44 -12.02 19.45
C PHE A 457 -8.78 -11.90 18.70
N VAL A 458 -9.86 -12.48 19.22
CA VAL A 458 -11.19 -12.43 18.59
C VAL A 458 -11.76 -11.01 18.59
N SER A 459 -11.55 -10.23 19.66
CA SER A 459 -11.86 -8.80 19.69
C SER A 459 -11.08 -8.06 18.60
N SER A 460 -9.75 -8.18 18.61
CA SER A 460 -8.85 -7.50 17.67
C SER A 460 -9.13 -7.87 16.20
N ALA A 461 -9.47 -9.13 15.95
CA ALA A 461 -9.85 -9.68 14.63
C ALA A 461 -11.23 -9.20 14.17
N SER A 462 -12.16 -8.91 15.09
CA SER A 462 -13.48 -8.37 14.73
C SER A 462 -13.32 -6.98 14.13
N TYR A 463 -12.53 -6.13 14.79
CA TYR A 463 -12.17 -4.76 14.37
C TYR A 463 -10.98 -4.68 13.38
N ALA A 464 -10.61 -5.78 12.72
CA ALA A 464 -9.47 -5.80 11.80
C ALA A 464 -9.79 -5.17 10.44
N SER A 465 -9.48 -3.88 10.28
CA SER A 465 -9.47 -3.18 8.99
C SER A 465 -8.47 -3.81 8.01
N VAL A 466 -8.79 -3.86 6.71
CA VAL A 466 -7.88 -4.41 5.68
C VAL A 466 -7.05 -3.30 5.03
N LEU A 467 -6.41 -2.48 5.85
CA LEU A 467 -5.59 -1.34 5.42
C LEU A 467 -4.27 -1.79 4.77
N LEU A 468 -4.34 -2.12 3.48
CA LEU A 468 -3.19 -2.26 2.58
C LEU A 468 -2.73 -0.86 2.15
N ALA A 469 -1.63 -0.39 2.73
CA ALA A 469 -1.18 0.99 2.52
C ALA A 469 -0.51 1.20 1.16
N THR A 470 -1.24 1.85 0.24
CA THR A 470 -0.68 2.49 -0.96
C THR A 470 -0.06 3.85 -0.61
N GLY A 471 0.91 4.30 -1.42
CA GLY A 471 1.85 5.36 -1.02
C GLY A 471 1.28 6.78 -1.01
N VAL A 472 1.07 7.36 0.18
CA VAL A 472 0.79 8.79 0.35
C VAL A 472 2.05 9.60 0.04
N SER A 473 2.09 10.23 -1.14
CA SER A 473 3.23 11.06 -1.56
C SER A 473 3.12 12.49 -1.01
N ALA A 474 4.04 12.88 -0.13
CA ALA A 474 4.23 14.27 0.31
C ALA A 474 4.57 15.20 -0.88
N GLN A 475 4.32 16.51 -0.76
CA GLN A 475 4.49 17.46 -1.87
C GLN A 475 5.96 17.64 -2.33
N GLY A 476 6.16 17.77 -3.64
CA GLY A 476 7.45 18.05 -4.26
C GLY A 476 7.97 19.45 -3.95
N ALA A 477 9.23 19.54 -3.54
CA ALA A 477 9.88 20.79 -3.18
C ALA A 477 10.03 21.77 -4.37
N ALA A 478 10.36 23.03 -4.08
CA ALA A 478 10.70 24.04 -5.08
C ALA A 478 11.77 23.51 -6.05
N TYR A 479 11.50 23.60 -7.36
CA TYR A 479 12.34 23.10 -8.45
C TYR A 479 12.60 21.57 -8.46
N ALA A 480 11.93 20.79 -7.60
CA ALA A 480 11.99 19.33 -7.67
C ALA A 480 11.25 18.79 -8.91
N GLN A 481 11.58 17.57 -9.30
CA GLN A 481 10.74 16.81 -10.25
C GLN A 481 9.38 16.51 -9.60
N CYS A 482 8.32 16.60 -10.40
CA CYS A 482 6.93 16.39 -9.98
C CYS A 482 6.12 15.54 -10.98
N GLY A 483 6.81 14.85 -11.89
CA GLY A 483 6.17 14.04 -12.93
C GLY A 483 7.15 13.56 -14.00
N GLY A 484 6.67 12.67 -14.86
CA GLY A 484 7.44 12.02 -15.93
C GLY A 484 7.26 10.51 -15.92
N THR A 485 7.44 9.86 -17.07
CA THR A 485 7.41 8.40 -17.20
C THR A 485 8.48 7.77 -16.31
N GLY A 486 8.06 6.94 -15.35
CA GLY A 486 8.94 6.32 -14.35
C GLY A 486 9.18 7.14 -13.08
N TRP A 487 8.59 8.35 -12.96
CA TRP A 487 8.63 9.12 -11.72
C TRP A 487 7.62 8.56 -10.70
N SER A 488 8.13 8.02 -9.59
CA SER A 488 7.33 7.50 -8.47
C SER A 488 7.32 8.41 -7.25
N GLY A 489 7.75 9.67 -7.40
CA GLY A 489 7.69 10.70 -6.37
C GLY A 489 6.43 11.55 -6.49
N SER A 490 6.40 12.67 -5.77
CA SER A 490 5.24 13.56 -5.72
C SER A 490 4.78 14.07 -7.09
N THR A 491 3.47 14.30 -7.22
CA THR A 491 2.82 14.93 -8.39
C THR A 491 2.30 16.33 -8.13
N SER A 492 2.33 16.79 -6.87
CA SER A 492 1.89 18.12 -6.44
C SER A 492 3.05 18.86 -5.76
N CYS A 493 3.06 20.20 -5.84
CA CYS A 493 4.20 21.01 -5.39
C CYS A 493 3.92 21.74 -4.08
N VAL A 494 4.99 22.10 -3.36
CA VAL A 494 4.91 22.99 -2.19
C VAL A 494 4.33 24.36 -2.55
N SER A 495 3.70 25.01 -1.57
CA SER A 495 2.98 26.28 -1.77
C SER A 495 3.83 27.36 -2.46
N GLY A 496 3.24 28.03 -3.45
CA GLY A 496 3.91 29.01 -4.32
C GLY A 496 4.60 28.42 -5.55
N TYR A 497 4.53 27.09 -5.75
CA TYR A 497 5.04 26.40 -6.93
C TYR A 497 3.96 25.55 -7.59
N VAL A 498 4.03 25.38 -8.92
CA VAL A 498 3.08 24.59 -9.73
C VAL A 498 3.86 23.53 -10.51
N CYS A 499 3.33 22.30 -10.54
CA CYS A 499 3.93 21.23 -11.33
C CYS A 499 3.77 21.52 -12.83
N THR A 500 4.87 21.91 -13.46
CA THR A 500 4.90 22.33 -14.85
C THR A 500 5.49 21.22 -15.71
N TYR A 501 4.69 20.68 -16.63
CA TYR A 501 5.14 19.68 -17.59
C TYR A 501 6.26 20.25 -18.49
N SER A 502 7.35 19.50 -18.65
CA SER A 502 8.44 19.85 -19.57
C SER A 502 8.50 18.89 -20.76
N ASN A 503 8.51 17.58 -20.51
CA ASN A 503 8.55 16.54 -21.54
C ASN A 503 8.05 15.19 -20.96
N PRO A 504 7.89 14.11 -21.76
CA PRO A 504 7.30 12.85 -21.27
C PRO A 504 8.00 12.25 -20.06
N TYR A 505 9.30 12.48 -19.87
CA TYR A 505 10.10 11.93 -18.78
C TYR A 505 10.32 12.91 -17.61
N TYR A 506 9.81 14.15 -17.70
CA TYR A 506 10.09 15.20 -16.70
C TYR A 506 9.02 16.30 -16.63
N SER A 507 8.50 16.53 -15.43
CA SER A 507 7.76 17.73 -15.01
C SER A 507 8.44 18.33 -13.78
N GLN A 508 8.41 19.66 -13.60
CA GLN A 508 9.14 20.35 -12.53
C GLN A 508 8.27 21.34 -11.75
N CYS A 509 8.45 21.43 -10.44
CA CYS A 509 7.83 22.45 -9.60
C CYS A 509 8.45 23.83 -9.89
N LEU A 510 7.78 24.68 -10.67
CA LEU A 510 8.24 26.04 -11.00
C LEU A 510 7.46 27.12 -10.23
N PRO A 511 8.05 28.29 -9.93
CA PRO A 511 7.37 29.36 -9.21
C PRO A 511 6.08 29.79 -9.90
N GLY A 512 4.97 29.76 -9.17
CA GLY A 512 3.66 30.08 -9.69
C GLY A 512 2.61 30.07 -8.58
N THR A 513 1.80 31.12 -8.51
CA THR A 513 0.62 31.13 -7.64
C THR A 513 -0.45 30.22 -8.22
N ALA A 514 -1.02 29.34 -7.40
CA ALA A 514 -2.28 28.67 -7.73
C ALA A 514 -3.40 29.73 -7.80
N THR A 515 -3.71 30.21 -9.00
CA THR A 515 -4.63 31.33 -9.20
C THR A 515 -6.08 30.87 -9.00
N LEU A 516 -6.58 30.99 -7.77
CA LEU A 516 -8.02 30.97 -7.48
C LEU A 516 -8.68 32.17 -8.18
N THR A 517 -9.26 31.95 -9.36
CA THR A 517 -9.93 33.00 -10.15
C THR A 517 -11.32 33.34 -9.60
N THR A 518 -11.35 33.97 -8.42
CA THR A 518 -12.56 34.58 -7.83
C THR A 518 -12.86 35.94 -8.48
N SER A 519 -13.27 35.92 -9.75
CA SER A 519 -13.55 37.13 -10.54
C SER A 519 -14.90 37.78 -10.18
N VAL A 520 -14.95 38.52 -9.08
CA VAL A 520 -16.04 39.48 -8.83
C VAL A 520 -15.67 40.82 -9.47
N SER A 521 -16.48 41.28 -10.42
CA SER A 521 -16.42 42.65 -10.96
C SER A 521 -17.81 43.12 -11.35
N LYS A 522 -18.12 44.39 -11.04
CA LYS A 522 -19.49 44.91 -11.07
C LYS A 522 -19.53 46.37 -11.54
N THR A 523 -19.48 46.58 -12.84
CA THR A 523 -19.78 47.89 -13.46
C THR A 523 -20.54 47.72 -14.77
N THR A 524 -21.22 48.80 -15.19
CA THR A 524 -22.40 48.80 -16.07
C THR A 524 -22.14 48.79 -17.57
N THR A 525 -23.07 48.15 -18.30
CA THR A 525 -23.58 48.51 -19.64
C THR A 525 -22.61 48.74 -20.81
N SER A 526 -22.62 47.83 -21.79
CA SER A 526 -23.29 48.10 -23.09
C SER A 526 -23.44 46.85 -23.97
N SER A 527 -24.47 46.85 -24.81
CA SER A 527 -24.91 45.83 -25.79
C SER A 527 -23.84 45.03 -26.58
N GLY A 528 -24.00 43.71 -26.60
CA GLY A 528 -23.39 42.76 -27.56
C GLY A 528 -24.10 41.40 -27.44
N SER A 529 -24.43 40.73 -28.56
CA SER A 529 -25.51 39.72 -28.58
C SER A 529 -25.12 38.29 -28.99
N SER A 530 -25.34 37.34 -28.07
CA SER A 530 -25.67 35.91 -28.32
C SER A 530 -24.63 35.00 -29.02
N PRO A 531 -24.77 33.65 -28.93
CA PRO A 531 -25.85 32.87 -28.31
C PRO A 531 -25.44 32.03 -27.08
N THR A 532 -26.46 31.50 -26.40
CA THR A 532 -26.40 30.69 -25.18
C THR A 532 -26.43 29.18 -25.42
N SER A 533 -25.78 28.39 -24.57
CA SER A 533 -26.19 27.01 -24.28
C SER A 533 -25.75 26.53 -22.89
N SER A 534 -26.42 27.00 -21.83
CA SER A 534 -26.30 26.41 -20.48
C SER A 534 -27.27 25.23 -20.35
N SER A 535 -26.82 24.02 -20.66
CA SER A 535 -27.62 22.80 -20.49
C SER A 535 -27.53 22.30 -19.04
N SER A 536 -28.63 22.41 -18.29
CA SER A 536 -28.82 21.72 -17.01
C SER A 536 -29.07 20.23 -17.27
N GLY A 537 -27.99 19.51 -17.62
CA GLY A 537 -28.03 18.08 -17.90
C GLY A 537 -28.43 17.25 -16.68
N LYS A 538 -29.11 16.13 -16.94
CA LYS A 538 -29.09 14.94 -16.09
C LYS A 538 -28.53 13.81 -16.96
N THR A 539 -27.84 12.83 -16.38
CA THR A 539 -27.36 11.66 -17.13
C THR A 539 -28.54 10.92 -17.77
N LYS A 540 -28.32 10.23 -18.88
CA LYS A 540 -29.39 9.48 -19.55
C LYS A 540 -29.88 8.32 -18.69
N TYR A 541 -28.97 7.63 -18.01
CA TYR A 541 -29.25 6.39 -17.28
C TYR A 541 -29.00 6.48 -15.77
N ILE A 542 -29.85 5.81 -14.99
CA ILE A 542 -29.71 5.56 -13.54
C ILE A 542 -30.24 4.17 -13.19
N GLY A 543 -29.64 3.50 -12.23
CA GLY A 543 -30.01 2.14 -11.84
C GLY A 543 -29.30 1.59 -10.62
N THR A 544 -29.48 0.28 -10.41
CA THR A 544 -28.83 -0.54 -9.37
C THR A 544 -28.35 -1.86 -9.98
N ASN A 545 -27.32 -2.46 -9.38
CA ASN A 545 -26.77 -3.75 -9.76
C ASN A 545 -27.57 -4.88 -9.06
N ILE A 546 -28.09 -5.82 -9.84
CA ILE A 546 -29.01 -6.89 -9.41
C ILE A 546 -28.24 -8.23 -9.41
N ALA A 547 -27.42 -8.43 -8.38
CA ALA A 547 -26.44 -9.51 -8.32
C ALA A 547 -27.03 -10.87 -7.94
N GLY A 548 -26.26 -11.94 -8.17
CA GLY A 548 -26.54 -13.30 -7.71
C GLY A 548 -26.13 -14.41 -8.70
N PHE A 549 -26.04 -14.11 -10.00
CA PHE A 549 -25.55 -15.07 -11.02
C PHE A 549 -24.02 -15.11 -11.15
N ASP A 550 -23.36 -14.09 -10.62
CA ASP A 550 -21.93 -13.92 -10.38
C ASP A 550 -21.45 -14.59 -9.07
N PHE A 551 -22.35 -14.81 -8.10
CA PHE A 551 -21.99 -15.34 -6.79
C PHE A 551 -21.22 -16.67 -6.91
N GLY A 552 -20.12 -16.76 -6.17
CA GLY A 552 -19.18 -17.87 -6.27
C GLY A 552 -18.00 -17.65 -7.22
N CYS A 553 -17.95 -16.54 -7.96
CA CYS A 553 -16.75 -16.06 -8.64
C CYS A 553 -15.82 -15.29 -7.68
N GLY A 554 -14.54 -15.70 -7.62
CA GLY A 554 -13.46 -14.93 -7.00
C GLY A 554 -12.81 -13.95 -7.97
N THR A 555 -12.03 -13.01 -7.43
CA THR A 555 -11.28 -12.00 -8.21
C THR A 555 -10.20 -12.61 -9.12
N ASP A 556 -9.68 -13.79 -8.77
CA ASP A 556 -8.84 -14.59 -9.66
C ASP A 556 -9.59 -15.15 -10.89
N GLY A 557 -10.91 -14.95 -10.99
CA GLY A 557 -11.76 -15.53 -12.04
C GLY A 557 -11.98 -17.03 -11.89
N THR A 558 -11.72 -17.62 -10.72
CA THR A 558 -12.19 -18.97 -10.37
C THR A 558 -13.65 -18.87 -9.92
N CYS A 559 -14.56 -19.63 -10.56
CA CYS A 559 -15.99 -19.56 -10.24
C CYS A 559 -16.60 -20.91 -9.87
N ASN A 560 -17.21 -21.00 -8.70
CA ASN A 560 -18.07 -22.12 -8.32
C ASN A 560 -19.51 -21.91 -8.82
N VAL A 561 -19.83 -22.51 -9.97
CA VAL A 561 -21.16 -22.42 -10.63
C VAL A 561 -22.34 -23.03 -9.85
N THR A 562 -22.10 -23.65 -8.68
CA THR A 562 -23.16 -24.11 -7.76
C THR A 562 -23.39 -23.16 -6.58
N ALA A 563 -22.50 -22.17 -6.37
CA ALA A 563 -22.68 -21.11 -5.38
C ALA A 563 -23.40 -19.87 -5.94
N ALA A 564 -23.62 -19.82 -7.27
CA ALA A 564 -24.50 -18.84 -7.90
C ALA A 564 -25.92 -18.97 -7.32
N TYR A 565 -26.47 -17.86 -6.86
CA TYR A 565 -27.79 -17.75 -6.24
C TYR A 565 -28.65 -16.78 -7.06
N PRO A 566 -29.30 -17.25 -8.14
CA PRO A 566 -30.10 -16.40 -9.02
C PRO A 566 -31.17 -15.58 -8.30
N PRO A 567 -31.30 -14.26 -8.55
CA PRO A 567 -32.39 -13.44 -8.01
C PRO A 567 -33.69 -13.69 -8.80
N LEU A 568 -34.19 -14.92 -8.72
CA LEU A 568 -35.38 -15.43 -9.40
C LEU A 568 -36.26 -16.27 -8.46
N ALA A 569 -37.38 -15.68 -8.01
CA ALA A 569 -38.39 -16.37 -7.21
C ALA A 569 -39.00 -17.61 -7.90
N SER A 570 -38.99 -17.65 -9.25
CA SER A 570 -39.43 -18.81 -10.06
C SER A 570 -38.65 -20.10 -9.78
N ILE A 571 -37.45 -19.99 -9.20
CA ILE A 571 -36.58 -21.12 -8.83
C ILE A 571 -36.11 -21.07 -7.37
N GLY A 572 -36.84 -20.34 -6.51
CA GLY A 572 -36.57 -20.27 -5.06
C GLY A 572 -35.46 -19.30 -4.63
N GLY A 573 -35.01 -18.43 -5.53
CA GLY A 573 -34.15 -17.29 -5.18
C GLY A 573 -34.94 -16.04 -4.75
N PRO A 574 -34.27 -14.94 -4.37
CA PRO A 574 -34.92 -13.66 -4.05
C PRO A 574 -35.59 -13.05 -5.28
N ASP A 575 -36.66 -12.26 -5.13
CA ASP A 575 -37.39 -11.71 -6.29
C ASP A 575 -36.74 -10.43 -6.84
N GLY A 576 -35.63 -10.58 -7.57
CA GLY A 576 -34.97 -9.47 -8.27
C GLY A 576 -35.87 -8.79 -9.30
N ILE A 577 -36.88 -9.49 -9.84
CA ILE A 577 -37.83 -8.91 -10.81
C ILE A 577 -38.82 -7.98 -10.08
N ALA A 578 -39.25 -8.32 -8.86
CA ALA A 578 -40.02 -7.40 -8.02
C ALA A 578 -39.17 -6.18 -7.60
N GLN A 579 -37.90 -6.38 -7.22
CA GLN A 579 -36.99 -5.27 -6.86
C GLN A 579 -36.80 -4.29 -8.04
N MET A 580 -36.51 -4.78 -9.25
CA MET A 580 -36.40 -3.92 -10.44
C MET A 580 -37.71 -3.17 -10.77
N LYS A 581 -38.87 -3.78 -10.54
CA LYS A 581 -40.17 -3.11 -10.70
C LYS A 581 -40.40 -2.01 -9.66
N HIS A 582 -40.00 -2.26 -8.42
CA HIS A 582 -40.03 -1.28 -7.32
C HIS A 582 -39.16 -0.07 -7.65
N PHE A 583 -37.88 -0.26 -7.97
CA PHE A 583 -36.97 0.84 -8.32
C PHE A 583 -37.43 1.66 -9.54
N VAL A 584 -38.08 1.03 -10.53
CA VAL A 584 -38.67 1.75 -11.68
C VAL A 584 -39.91 2.57 -11.26
N SER A 585 -40.76 2.05 -10.38
CA SER A 585 -42.00 2.71 -9.97
C SER A 585 -41.81 3.77 -8.89
N VAL A 586 -40.83 3.61 -8.00
CA VAL A 586 -40.59 4.49 -6.83
C VAL A 586 -39.41 5.44 -7.05
N ASP A 587 -38.30 4.94 -7.62
CA ASP A 587 -37.04 5.69 -7.76
C ASP A 587 -36.78 6.21 -9.17
N HIS A 588 -37.65 5.80 -10.10
CA HIS A 588 -37.61 6.11 -11.54
C HIS A 588 -36.31 5.67 -12.22
N HIS A 589 -35.82 4.48 -11.82
CA HIS A 589 -34.72 3.79 -12.47
C HIS A 589 -35.05 3.44 -13.92
N ASN A 590 -34.04 3.45 -14.79
CA ASN A 590 -34.19 3.14 -16.22
C ASN A 590 -33.04 2.28 -16.79
N LEU A 591 -32.18 1.77 -15.91
CA LEU A 591 -31.06 0.88 -16.17
C LEU A 591 -30.96 -0.13 -15.01
N PHE A 592 -30.52 -1.36 -15.29
CA PHE A 592 -30.05 -2.32 -14.27
C PHE A 592 -28.86 -3.09 -14.80
N ARG A 593 -27.90 -3.42 -13.95
CA ARG A 593 -26.77 -4.30 -14.28
C ARG A 593 -27.02 -5.71 -13.75
N LEU A 594 -26.82 -6.71 -14.60
CA LEU A 594 -27.16 -8.11 -14.35
C LEU A 594 -25.86 -8.94 -14.44
N PRO A 595 -25.00 -8.94 -13.41
CA PRO A 595 -23.71 -9.61 -13.44
C PRO A 595 -23.85 -11.15 -13.45
N VAL A 596 -23.03 -11.82 -14.25
CA VAL A 596 -22.98 -13.29 -14.33
C VAL A 596 -21.59 -13.78 -14.72
N GLY A 597 -21.06 -14.78 -13.99
CA GLY A 597 -19.80 -15.43 -14.38
C GLY A 597 -19.98 -16.25 -15.66
N TRP A 598 -19.11 -16.08 -16.68
CA TRP A 598 -19.18 -16.89 -17.91
C TRP A 598 -19.08 -18.40 -17.69
N GLN A 599 -18.44 -18.86 -16.60
CA GLN A 599 -18.50 -20.26 -16.17
C GLN A 599 -19.94 -20.76 -15.98
N TYR A 600 -20.87 -19.94 -15.46
CA TYR A 600 -22.27 -20.31 -15.30
C TYR A 600 -22.95 -20.45 -16.66
N LEU A 601 -22.78 -19.46 -17.54
CA LEU A 601 -23.39 -19.44 -18.89
C LEU A 601 -22.91 -20.59 -19.79
N LEU A 602 -21.64 -20.98 -19.66
CA LEU A 602 -21.02 -22.08 -20.41
C LEU A 602 -21.02 -23.41 -19.66
N ASN A 603 -21.59 -23.48 -18.44
CA ASN A 603 -21.56 -24.66 -17.56
C ASN A 603 -20.14 -25.28 -17.44
N ASN A 604 -19.16 -24.42 -17.15
CA ASN A 604 -17.71 -24.68 -17.12
C ASN A 604 -17.06 -25.16 -18.44
N GLN A 605 -17.75 -25.14 -19.58
CA GLN A 605 -17.19 -25.53 -20.88
C GLN A 605 -16.54 -24.35 -21.61
N LEU A 606 -15.32 -23.98 -21.23
CA LEU A 606 -14.59 -22.84 -21.81
C LEU A 606 -14.45 -22.96 -23.34
N GLY A 607 -15.05 -22.02 -24.08
CA GLY A 607 -15.06 -21.99 -25.54
C GLY A 607 -16.14 -22.85 -26.21
N GLY A 608 -16.98 -23.53 -25.41
CA GLY A 608 -18.15 -24.24 -25.89
C GLY A 608 -19.31 -23.33 -26.27
N THR A 609 -20.48 -23.94 -26.47
CA THR A 609 -21.75 -23.22 -26.61
C THR A 609 -22.30 -22.79 -25.26
N LEU A 610 -23.14 -21.75 -25.24
CA LEU A 610 -24.01 -21.45 -24.10
C LEU A 610 -24.81 -22.71 -23.70
N ASP A 611 -24.80 -23.05 -22.41
CA ASP A 611 -25.62 -24.15 -21.89
C ASP A 611 -27.08 -23.72 -21.93
N ALA A 612 -27.90 -24.49 -22.67
CA ALA A 612 -29.28 -24.11 -22.96
C ALA A 612 -30.15 -23.94 -21.69
N ASN A 613 -29.86 -24.68 -20.62
CA ASN A 613 -30.60 -24.59 -19.37
C ASN A 613 -30.12 -23.39 -18.54
N LYS A 614 -28.80 -23.27 -18.32
CA LYS A 614 -28.19 -22.16 -17.56
C LYS A 614 -28.51 -20.81 -18.21
N PHE A 615 -28.39 -20.72 -19.53
CA PHE A 615 -28.69 -19.50 -20.27
C PHE A 615 -30.19 -19.19 -20.29
N ALA A 616 -31.08 -20.19 -20.37
CA ALA A 616 -32.52 -19.97 -20.24
C ALA A 616 -32.92 -19.50 -18.82
N THR A 617 -32.25 -19.98 -17.77
CA THR A 617 -32.43 -19.46 -16.41
C THR A 617 -31.96 -18.00 -16.31
N TYR A 618 -30.78 -17.65 -16.83
CA TYR A 618 -30.30 -16.26 -16.84
C TYR A 618 -31.19 -15.32 -17.68
N ASP A 619 -31.66 -15.77 -18.84
CA ASP A 619 -32.59 -15.03 -19.70
C ASP A 619 -33.91 -14.67 -18.99
N GLN A 620 -34.38 -15.45 -17.99
CA GLN A 620 -35.54 -15.04 -17.17
C GLN A 620 -35.31 -13.72 -16.43
N LEU A 621 -34.09 -13.48 -15.92
CA LEU A 621 -33.74 -12.22 -15.26
C LEU A 621 -33.63 -11.08 -16.28
N VAL A 622 -33.03 -11.34 -17.45
CA VAL A 622 -32.90 -10.35 -18.53
C VAL A 622 -34.28 -9.95 -19.08
N GLN A 623 -35.17 -10.91 -19.35
CA GLN A 623 -36.56 -10.60 -19.74
C GLN A 623 -37.34 -9.94 -18.60
N GLY A 624 -37.08 -10.31 -17.34
CA GLY A 624 -37.62 -9.65 -16.16
C GLY A 624 -37.27 -8.16 -16.10
N CYS A 625 -35.98 -7.83 -16.26
CA CYS A 625 -35.47 -6.47 -16.38
C CYS A 625 -36.15 -5.73 -17.54
N LEU A 626 -36.14 -6.30 -18.75
CA LEU A 626 -36.73 -5.69 -19.94
C LEU A 626 -38.24 -5.44 -19.81
N SER A 627 -38.95 -6.28 -19.05
CA SER A 627 -40.40 -6.13 -18.79
C SER A 627 -40.76 -4.88 -17.98
N THR A 628 -39.80 -4.31 -17.24
CA THR A 628 -39.99 -3.02 -16.55
C THR A 628 -39.97 -1.82 -17.50
N GLY A 629 -39.41 -1.99 -18.71
CA GLY A 629 -39.12 -0.90 -19.63
C GLY A 629 -37.73 -0.28 -19.46
N ALA A 630 -36.96 -0.66 -18.43
CA ALA A 630 -35.56 -0.27 -18.26
C ALA A 630 -34.63 -0.84 -19.36
N SER A 631 -33.39 -0.33 -19.38
CA SER A 631 -32.26 -0.93 -20.10
C SER A 631 -31.53 -1.92 -19.19
N CYS A 632 -30.88 -2.92 -19.76
CA CYS A 632 -30.33 -4.06 -19.01
C CYS A 632 -28.90 -4.33 -19.48
N ILE A 633 -27.91 -4.15 -18.59
CA ILE A 633 -26.53 -4.54 -18.86
C ILE A 633 -26.39 -6.03 -18.58
N ILE A 634 -26.08 -6.81 -19.60
CA ILE A 634 -25.52 -8.15 -19.42
C ILE A 634 -24.03 -7.95 -19.16
N ASP A 635 -23.61 -8.24 -17.94
CA ASP A 635 -22.22 -8.11 -17.50
C ASP A 635 -21.59 -9.49 -17.28
N ILE A 636 -20.34 -9.66 -17.75
CA ILE A 636 -19.58 -10.89 -17.61
C ILE A 636 -18.60 -10.76 -16.44
N HIS A 637 -18.96 -11.38 -15.32
CA HIS A 637 -18.46 -11.00 -14.00
C HIS A 637 -17.34 -11.91 -13.48
N ASN A 638 -16.15 -11.81 -14.09
CA ASN A 638 -15.02 -12.70 -13.79
C ASN A 638 -13.63 -12.09 -14.04
N TYR A 639 -13.47 -10.77 -13.89
CA TYR A 639 -12.16 -10.13 -13.67
C TYR A 639 -11.11 -10.40 -14.79
N ALA A 640 -11.60 -10.44 -16.04
CA ALA A 640 -10.86 -10.80 -17.26
C ALA A 640 -10.14 -12.17 -17.23
N ARG A 641 -10.58 -13.11 -16.38
CA ARG A 641 -9.89 -14.37 -16.10
C ARG A 641 -10.78 -15.62 -16.22
N TRP A 642 -10.15 -16.77 -16.42
CA TRP A 642 -10.71 -18.09 -16.13
C TRP A 642 -9.70 -18.85 -15.27
N ASN A 643 -10.04 -19.09 -14.01
CA ASN A 643 -9.24 -19.81 -13.02
C ASN A 643 -7.77 -19.31 -12.96
N GLY A 644 -7.59 -18.02 -12.68
CA GLY A 644 -6.30 -17.32 -12.63
C GLY A 644 -5.76 -16.85 -14.00
N GLY A 645 -6.07 -17.55 -15.09
CA GLY A 645 -5.54 -17.22 -16.42
C GLY A 645 -6.25 -16.04 -17.09
N ILE A 646 -5.50 -15.01 -17.49
CA ILE A 646 -6.02 -13.77 -18.09
C ILE A 646 -6.28 -13.93 -19.59
N ILE A 647 -7.41 -13.40 -20.08
CA ILE A 647 -7.83 -13.47 -21.49
C ILE A 647 -6.79 -12.83 -22.43
N GLY A 648 -6.29 -13.61 -23.37
CA GLY A 648 -5.23 -13.24 -24.32
C GLY A 648 -3.82 -13.20 -23.72
N GLN A 649 -3.67 -13.51 -22.42
CA GLN A 649 -2.44 -13.31 -21.64
C GLN A 649 -2.20 -14.50 -20.69
N GLY A 650 -2.06 -15.70 -21.27
CA GLY A 650 -1.82 -16.96 -20.55
C GLY A 650 -3.08 -17.72 -20.11
N GLY A 651 -4.25 -17.07 -20.15
CA GLY A 651 -5.56 -17.69 -19.98
C GLY A 651 -6.30 -17.94 -21.30
N PRO A 652 -7.64 -17.80 -21.32
CA PRO A 652 -8.47 -18.03 -22.49
C PRO A 652 -8.06 -17.22 -23.72
N THR A 653 -8.24 -17.80 -24.90
CA THR A 653 -7.95 -17.11 -26.16
C THR A 653 -9.02 -16.08 -26.52
N ASN A 654 -8.63 -15.05 -27.27
CA ASN A 654 -9.55 -14.03 -27.80
C ASN A 654 -10.66 -14.66 -28.66
N ALA A 655 -10.42 -15.82 -29.29
CA ALA A 655 -11.42 -16.59 -30.03
C ALA A 655 -12.49 -17.22 -29.13
N GLN A 656 -12.13 -17.73 -27.94
CA GLN A 656 -13.08 -18.28 -26.97
C GLN A 656 -13.93 -17.16 -26.34
N TYR A 657 -13.31 -16.03 -26.03
CA TYR A 657 -14.00 -14.82 -25.53
C TYR A 657 -14.94 -14.20 -26.58
N ALA A 658 -14.49 -14.09 -27.83
CA ALA A 658 -15.33 -13.70 -28.97
C ALA A 658 -16.49 -14.69 -29.23
N SER A 659 -16.27 -16.00 -29.04
CA SER A 659 -17.30 -17.03 -29.17
C SER A 659 -18.45 -16.79 -28.20
N LEU A 660 -18.18 -16.62 -26.89
CA LEU A 660 -19.19 -16.27 -25.89
C LEU A 660 -20.00 -15.04 -26.34
N TRP A 661 -19.29 -13.95 -26.65
CA TRP A 661 -19.92 -12.68 -26.97
C TRP A 661 -20.73 -12.72 -28.26
N SER A 662 -20.32 -13.49 -29.27
CA SER A 662 -21.12 -13.71 -30.49
C SER A 662 -22.45 -14.42 -30.21
N GLN A 663 -22.47 -15.38 -29.27
CA GLN A 663 -23.66 -16.15 -28.93
C GLN A 663 -24.66 -15.32 -28.12
N ILE A 664 -24.17 -14.55 -27.14
CA ILE A 664 -24.98 -13.58 -26.39
C ILE A 664 -25.56 -12.52 -27.34
N ALA A 665 -24.72 -11.94 -28.21
CA ALA A 665 -25.18 -10.95 -29.19
C ALA A 665 -26.20 -11.52 -30.18
N ALA A 666 -26.06 -12.77 -30.63
CA ALA A 666 -27.00 -13.42 -31.53
C ALA A 666 -28.43 -13.52 -30.94
N LYS A 667 -28.54 -13.70 -29.61
CA LYS A 667 -29.82 -13.68 -28.86
C LYS A 667 -30.40 -12.26 -28.75
N TYR A 668 -29.60 -11.25 -28.40
CA TYR A 668 -30.11 -9.94 -27.98
C TYR A 668 -30.02 -8.81 -29.02
N LYS A 669 -29.40 -9.02 -30.18
CA LYS A 669 -29.23 -8.03 -31.27
C LYS A 669 -30.49 -7.28 -31.73
N GLY A 670 -31.68 -7.88 -31.55
CA GLY A 670 -32.95 -7.26 -31.90
C GLY A 670 -33.45 -6.22 -30.88
N ASN A 671 -32.77 -6.05 -29.76
CA ASN A 671 -33.22 -5.21 -28.65
C ASN A 671 -32.13 -4.25 -28.17
N SER A 672 -32.25 -2.97 -28.56
CA SER A 672 -31.32 -1.90 -28.20
C SER A 672 -31.33 -1.48 -26.72
N LYS A 673 -32.25 -2.01 -25.91
CA LYS A 673 -32.24 -1.85 -24.44
C LYS A 673 -31.27 -2.80 -23.74
N VAL A 674 -30.74 -3.82 -24.43
CA VAL A 674 -29.68 -4.67 -23.86
C VAL A 674 -28.32 -4.03 -24.14
N PHE A 675 -27.54 -3.79 -23.09
CA PHE A 675 -26.14 -3.37 -23.20
C PHE A 675 -25.22 -4.56 -22.87
N PHE A 676 -24.00 -4.53 -23.39
CA PHE A 676 -23.01 -5.57 -23.16
C PHE A 676 -21.85 -4.98 -22.33
N GLY A 677 -21.88 -5.22 -21.02
CA GLY A 677 -20.75 -4.98 -20.11
C GLY A 677 -19.71 -6.05 -20.36
N LEU A 678 -18.63 -5.71 -21.05
CA LEU A 678 -17.79 -6.74 -21.66
C LEU A 678 -17.06 -7.62 -20.63
N MET A 679 -16.71 -7.07 -19.47
CA MET A 679 -16.08 -7.76 -18.35
C MET A 679 -16.13 -6.92 -17.07
N ASN A 680 -16.50 -7.50 -15.92
CA ASN A 680 -16.29 -6.83 -14.62
C ASN A 680 -14.79 -6.67 -14.34
N GLU A 681 -14.39 -5.49 -13.86
CA GLU A 681 -13.11 -5.18 -13.19
C GLU A 681 -11.88 -6.02 -13.59
N PRO A 682 -11.35 -5.86 -14.81
CA PRO A 682 -10.00 -6.34 -15.09
C PRO A 682 -9.01 -5.61 -14.17
N HIS A 683 -8.29 -6.37 -13.34
CA HIS A 683 -7.19 -5.90 -12.49
C HIS A 683 -5.92 -6.72 -12.78
N ASP A 684 -4.75 -6.26 -12.33
CA ASP A 684 -3.44 -6.91 -12.53
C ASP A 684 -3.19 -7.41 -13.97
N VAL A 685 -3.66 -6.67 -14.98
CA VAL A 685 -3.53 -7.03 -16.40
C VAL A 685 -2.13 -6.66 -16.89
N PRO A 686 -1.25 -7.62 -17.29
CA PRO A 686 0.15 -7.33 -17.61
C PRO A 686 0.36 -6.40 -18.82
N SER A 687 -0.57 -6.42 -19.77
CA SER A 687 -0.60 -5.52 -20.92
C SER A 687 -2.05 -5.08 -21.20
N ILE A 688 -2.36 -3.84 -20.83
CA ILE A 688 -3.63 -3.19 -21.17
C ILE A 688 -3.85 -3.10 -22.70
N THR A 689 -2.77 -2.97 -23.49
CA THR A 689 -2.84 -3.03 -24.97
C THR A 689 -3.27 -4.42 -25.47
N THR A 690 -2.82 -5.50 -24.82
CA THR A 690 -3.24 -6.86 -25.17
C THR A 690 -4.69 -7.11 -24.74
N TRP A 691 -5.11 -6.58 -23.59
CA TRP A 691 -6.53 -6.60 -23.19
C TRP A 691 -7.42 -5.80 -24.15
N ALA A 692 -6.99 -4.63 -24.62
CA ALA A 692 -7.71 -3.88 -25.64
C ALA A 692 -7.88 -4.68 -26.95
N ALA A 693 -6.94 -5.56 -27.32
CA ALA A 693 -7.10 -6.49 -28.43
C ALA A 693 -8.11 -7.63 -28.14
N SER A 694 -8.25 -8.05 -26.88
CA SER A 694 -9.31 -8.97 -26.42
C SER A 694 -10.68 -8.30 -26.47
N VAL A 695 -10.79 -7.05 -26.01
CA VAL A 695 -11.99 -6.20 -26.12
C VAL A 695 -12.37 -5.97 -27.58
N GLN A 696 -11.41 -5.66 -28.46
CA GLN A 696 -11.64 -5.53 -29.90
C GLN A 696 -12.19 -6.82 -30.52
N ALA A 697 -11.70 -8.00 -30.11
CA ALA A 697 -12.23 -9.28 -30.59
C ALA A 697 -13.71 -9.48 -30.21
N ALA A 698 -14.08 -9.13 -28.96
CA ALA A 698 -15.47 -9.14 -28.52
C ALA A 698 -16.35 -8.14 -29.29
N VAL A 699 -15.92 -6.88 -29.43
CA VAL A 699 -16.63 -5.85 -30.20
C VAL A 699 -16.89 -6.31 -31.64
N THR A 700 -15.86 -6.80 -32.33
CA THR A 700 -15.98 -7.35 -33.69
C THR A 700 -16.98 -8.50 -33.76
N ALA A 701 -16.93 -9.44 -32.81
CA ALA A 701 -17.83 -10.59 -32.77
C ALA A 701 -19.30 -10.21 -32.52
N ILE A 702 -19.55 -9.25 -31.63
CA ILE A 702 -20.88 -8.73 -31.30
C ILE A 702 -21.50 -8.02 -32.52
N ARG A 703 -20.75 -7.14 -33.17
CA ARG A 703 -21.22 -6.44 -34.38
C ARG A 703 -21.45 -7.41 -35.54
N ASN A 704 -20.56 -8.39 -35.74
CA ASN A 704 -20.71 -9.43 -36.77
C ASN A 704 -21.89 -10.39 -36.51
N ALA A 705 -22.29 -10.62 -35.26
CA ALA A 705 -23.52 -11.35 -34.93
C ALA A 705 -24.80 -10.57 -35.32
N GLY A 706 -24.68 -9.27 -35.60
CA GLY A 706 -25.74 -8.36 -36.05
C GLY A 706 -26.21 -7.36 -34.99
N ALA A 707 -25.56 -7.29 -33.82
CA ALA A 707 -25.94 -6.39 -32.72
C ALA A 707 -25.37 -4.97 -32.94
N THR A 708 -25.93 -4.22 -33.90
CA THR A 708 -25.39 -2.90 -34.32
C THR A 708 -25.86 -1.73 -33.45
N THR A 709 -27.02 -1.82 -32.81
CA THR A 709 -27.64 -0.71 -32.05
C THR A 709 -27.37 -0.77 -30.54
N ASN A 710 -26.89 -1.90 -30.03
CA ASN A 710 -26.56 -2.09 -28.62
C ASN A 710 -25.35 -1.25 -28.18
N LEU A 711 -25.37 -0.72 -26.94
CA LEU A 711 -24.17 -0.18 -26.30
C LEU A 711 -23.25 -1.33 -25.87
N LEU A 712 -21.96 -1.18 -26.14
CA LEU A 712 -20.90 -2.06 -25.61
C LEU A 712 -20.04 -1.20 -24.68
N LEU A 713 -19.80 -1.72 -23.49
CA LEU A 713 -19.09 -1.01 -22.43
C LEU A 713 -17.69 -1.63 -22.33
N LEU A 714 -16.65 -0.79 -22.43
CA LEU A 714 -15.26 -1.21 -22.58
C LEU A 714 -14.50 -0.98 -21.26
N PRO A 715 -14.20 -2.03 -20.49
CA PRO A 715 -13.53 -1.91 -19.19
C PRO A 715 -12.00 -1.89 -19.31
N GLY A 716 -11.37 -1.10 -18.45
CA GLY A 716 -9.91 -0.91 -18.31
C GLY A 716 -9.23 -1.93 -17.41
N ASN A 717 -7.97 -1.67 -17.06
CA ASN A 717 -7.23 -2.35 -15.99
C ASN A 717 -7.50 -1.65 -14.65
N ASP A 718 -6.81 -2.07 -13.58
CA ASP A 718 -6.88 -1.51 -12.22
C ASP A 718 -8.32 -1.38 -11.71
N TRP A 719 -9.03 -2.51 -11.71
CA TRP A 719 -10.44 -2.62 -11.32
C TRP A 719 -11.37 -1.70 -12.14
N THR A 720 -10.97 -1.43 -13.39
CA THR A 720 -11.57 -0.42 -14.28
C THR A 720 -11.76 0.96 -13.62
N SER A 721 -10.89 1.31 -12.67
CA SER A 721 -11.13 2.45 -11.76
C SER A 721 -11.15 3.78 -12.48
N ALA A 722 -12.22 4.57 -12.28
CA ALA A 722 -12.40 5.88 -12.90
C ALA A 722 -11.23 6.86 -12.65
N GLY A 723 -10.51 6.70 -11.52
CA GLY A 723 -9.33 7.51 -11.17
C GLY A 723 -8.04 7.04 -11.82
N ALA A 724 -7.89 5.75 -12.08
CA ALA A 724 -6.70 5.17 -12.71
C ALA A 724 -6.79 5.17 -14.24
N PHE A 725 -8.00 5.18 -14.81
CA PHE A 725 -8.33 4.89 -16.22
C PHE A 725 -7.52 5.67 -17.29
N ILE A 726 -6.91 6.82 -16.94
CA ILE A 726 -6.02 7.57 -17.83
C ILE A 726 -4.55 7.16 -17.62
N SER A 727 -4.11 7.05 -16.36
CA SER A 727 -2.72 6.84 -15.95
C SER A 727 -2.26 5.38 -16.06
N ASP A 728 -3.18 4.41 -15.97
CA ASP A 728 -2.93 2.99 -16.23
C ASP A 728 -2.80 2.68 -17.75
N GLY A 729 -3.18 3.63 -18.60
CA GLY A 729 -3.20 3.52 -20.06
C GLY A 729 -4.52 3.02 -20.68
N SER A 730 -5.55 2.73 -19.89
CA SER A 730 -6.83 2.18 -20.38
C SER A 730 -7.54 3.09 -21.38
N ALA A 731 -7.69 4.38 -21.07
CA ALA A 731 -8.33 5.36 -21.94
C ALA A 731 -7.65 5.45 -23.33
N ALA A 732 -6.31 5.32 -23.36
CA ALA A 732 -5.52 5.33 -24.58
C ALA A 732 -5.67 4.00 -25.35
N ALA A 733 -5.45 2.87 -24.70
CA ALA A 733 -5.52 1.54 -25.32
C ALA A 733 -6.94 1.23 -25.85
N LEU A 734 -7.98 1.47 -25.03
CA LEU A 734 -9.38 1.26 -25.40
C LEU A 734 -9.93 2.32 -26.38
N SER A 735 -9.17 3.39 -26.66
CA SER A 735 -9.46 4.30 -27.78
C SER A 735 -8.99 3.80 -29.14
N THR A 736 -8.14 2.76 -29.18
CA THR A 736 -7.84 2.04 -30.42
C THR A 736 -9.01 1.16 -30.88
N VAL A 737 -9.86 0.70 -29.95
CA VAL A 737 -11.00 -0.18 -30.23
C VAL A 737 -12.06 0.52 -31.10
N LYS A 738 -12.48 -0.14 -32.19
CA LYS A 738 -13.50 0.33 -33.15
C LYS A 738 -14.54 -0.76 -33.44
N ASN A 739 -15.70 -0.34 -33.95
CA ASN A 739 -16.61 -1.20 -34.68
C ASN A 739 -15.97 -1.65 -36.02
N PRO A 740 -16.45 -2.71 -36.69
CA PRO A 740 -15.94 -3.16 -37.99
C PRO A 740 -16.03 -2.13 -39.14
N ASP A 741 -16.85 -1.08 -38.99
CA ASP A 741 -16.95 0.05 -39.92
C ASP A 741 -15.93 1.19 -39.62
N GLY A 742 -15.06 0.99 -38.62
CA GLY A 742 -14.08 1.98 -38.16
C GLY A 742 -14.62 3.01 -37.16
N SER A 743 -15.92 3.00 -36.85
CA SER A 743 -16.54 3.97 -35.93
C SER A 743 -16.34 3.62 -34.45
N THR A 744 -16.53 4.60 -33.57
CA THR A 744 -16.69 4.40 -32.11
C THR A 744 -18.14 4.49 -31.64
N THR A 745 -19.10 4.46 -32.58
CA THR A 745 -20.54 4.55 -32.28
C THR A 745 -20.97 3.46 -31.31
N ASN A 746 -21.68 3.85 -30.25
CA ASN A 746 -22.15 2.92 -29.21
C ASN A 746 -21.02 2.13 -28.49
N LEU A 747 -19.78 2.65 -28.48
CA LEU A 747 -18.64 2.11 -27.71
C LEU A 747 -18.29 3.07 -26.56
N ILE A 748 -18.79 2.76 -25.37
CA ILE A 748 -18.69 3.58 -24.16
C ILE A 748 -17.60 3.01 -23.26
N PHE A 749 -16.88 3.83 -22.51
CA PHE A 749 -15.97 3.31 -21.47
C PHE A 749 -16.75 2.90 -20.22
N ASP A 750 -16.43 1.72 -19.70
CA ASP A 750 -16.96 1.24 -18.43
C ASP A 750 -15.99 1.63 -17.32
N VAL A 751 -16.47 2.29 -16.27
CA VAL A 751 -15.62 2.71 -15.14
C VAL A 751 -16.29 2.39 -13.81
N HIS A 752 -15.48 2.09 -12.81
CA HIS A 752 -15.91 1.75 -11.45
C HIS A 752 -15.28 2.72 -10.44
N LYS A 753 -15.98 3.03 -9.34
CA LYS A 753 -15.39 3.72 -8.19
C LYS A 753 -16.28 3.64 -6.95
N TYR A 754 -15.81 3.00 -5.88
CA TYR A 754 -16.46 3.08 -4.57
C TYR A 754 -15.94 4.29 -3.76
N LEU A 755 -16.71 4.69 -2.74
CA LEU A 755 -16.49 5.93 -1.97
C LEU A 755 -15.91 5.67 -0.57
N ASP A 756 -15.69 4.41 -0.21
CA ASP A 756 -15.05 3.99 1.03
C ASP A 756 -13.53 4.26 1.05
N SER A 757 -12.89 4.06 2.21
CA SER A 757 -11.55 4.58 2.50
C SER A 757 -10.42 4.09 1.58
N ASP A 758 -10.59 2.93 0.94
CA ASP A 758 -9.69 2.39 -0.08
C ASP A 758 -10.35 2.28 -1.48
N ASN A 759 -11.63 2.64 -1.62
CA ASN A 759 -12.46 2.49 -2.82
C ASN A 759 -12.71 1.01 -3.21
N SER A 760 -12.67 0.08 -2.25
CA SER A 760 -12.90 -1.36 -2.48
C SER A 760 -14.36 -1.80 -2.44
N GLY A 761 -15.27 -0.97 -1.93
CA GLY A 761 -16.65 -1.36 -1.69
C GLY A 761 -16.81 -2.35 -0.54
N THR A 762 -15.92 -2.32 0.46
CA THR A 762 -15.93 -3.27 1.59
C THR A 762 -16.12 -2.64 2.97
N HIS A 763 -16.15 -1.31 3.07
CA HIS A 763 -16.40 -0.60 4.35
C HIS A 763 -17.73 0.15 4.35
N THR A 764 -18.33 0.29 5.54
CA THR A 764 -19.65 0.91 5.76
C THR A 764 -19.67 2.43 5.50
N GLU A 765 -18.56 3.13 5.75
CA GLU A 765 -18.49 4.60 5.74
C GLU A 765 -17.71 5.13 4.53
N CYS A 766 -18.21 6.22 3.94
CA CYS A 766 -17.64 6.87 2.78
C CYS A 766 -16.83 8.10 3.18
N VAL A 767 -15.67 8.31 2.56
CA VAL A 767 -14.74 9.40 2.91
C VAL A 767 -14.53 10.43 1.81
N THR A 768 -15.03 10.16 0.60
CA THR A 768 -14.78 10.97 -0.61
C THR A 768 -15.93 10.82 -1.60
N ASN A 769 -16.15 11.84 -2.44
CA ASN A 769 -17.05 11.80 -3.61
C ASN A 769 -16.30 11.51 -4.92
N ASN A 770 -14.98 11.30 -4.86
CA ASN A 770 -14.08 11.03 -5.98
C ASN A 770 -14.15 12.02 -7.18
N ILE A 771 -14.73 13.21 -7.02
CA ILE A 771 -14.90 14.18 -8.10
C ILE A 771 -13.54 14.68 -8.60
N ASP A 772 -12.75 15.33 -7.74
CA ASP A 772 -11.49 15.96 -8.15
C ASP A 772 -10.39 14.94 -8.46
N THR A 773 -10.47 13.73 -7.89
CA THR A 773 -9.48 12.65 -8.02
C THR A 773 -9.75 11.70 -9.17
N ALA A 774 -11.00 11.58 -9.65
CA ALA A 774 -11.38 10.68 -10.73
C ALA A 774 -12.25 11.35 -11.79
N PHE A 775 -13.45 11.80 -11.43
CA PHE A 775 -14.47 12.15 -12.43
C PHE A 775 -14.21 13.48 -13.15
N ALA A 776 -13.58 14.47 -12.53
CA ALA A 776 -13.22 15.72 -13.19
C ALA A 776 -12.02 15.61 -14.15
N PRO A 777 -10.91 14.92 -13.78
CA PRO A 777 -9.86 14.54 -14.73
C PRO A 777 -10.41 13.71 -15.91
N LEU A 778 -11.22 12.69 -15.62
CA LEU A 778 -11.79 11.81 -16.64
C LEU A 778 -12.78 12.55 -17.56
N ALA A 779 -13.70 13.38 -17.03
CA ALA A 779 -14.59 14.19 -17.86
C ALA A 779 -13.82 15.11 -18.82
N THR A 780 -12.73 15.72 -18.35
CA THR A 780 -11.86 16.57 -19.17
C THR A 780 -11.20 15.79 -20.30
N TRP A 781 -10.67 14.61 -19.99
CA TRP A 781 -10.05 13.72 -20.98
C TRP A 781 -11.08 13.20 -22.00
N LEU A 782 -12.27 12.79 -21.55
CA LEU A 782 -13.36 12.29 -22.39
C LEU A 782 -13.79 13.33 -23.44
N ARG A 783 -13.95 14.60 -23.02
CA ARG A 783 -14.27 15.73 -23.91
C ARG A 783 -13.18 15.94 -24.96
N GLN A 784 -11.91 15.96 -24.55
CA GLN A 784 -10.76 16.15 -25.45
C GLN A 784 -10.63 15.05 -26.51
N ASN A 785 -11.03 13.82 -26.18
CA ASN A 785 -10.90 12.65 -27.06
C ASN A 785 -12.23 12.25 -27.75
N ASN A 786 -13.29 13.05 -27.59
CA ASN A 786 -14.64 12.76 -28.10
C ASN A 786 -15.14 11.35 -27.72
N ARG A 787 -14.97 10.99 -26.44
CA ARG A 787 -15.42 9.73 -25.84
C ARG A 787 -16.46 9.99 -24.76
N GLN A 788 -17.15 8.92 -24.34
CA GLN A 788 -18.10 8.93 -23.24
C GLN A 788 -17.84 7.72 -22.33
N ALA A 789 -18.23 7.83 -21.06
CA ALA A 789 -18.15 6.77 -20.06
C ALA A 789 -19.49 6.56 -19.33
N ILE A 790 -19.58 5.45 -18.61
CA ILE A 790 -20.67 5.09 -17.70
C ILE A 790 -20.06 4.51 -16.41
N LEU A 791 -20.58 4.90 -15.25
CA LEU A 791 -20.14 4.40 -13.96
C LEU A 791 -21.01 3.19 -13.58
N THR A 792 -20.67 1.97 -14.02
CA THR A 792 -21.57 0.81 -13.79
C THR A 792 -21.41 0.16 -12.43
N GLU A 793 -20.46 0.64 -11.62
CA GLU A 793 -20.40 0.27 -10.21
C GLU A 793 -19.77 1.36 -9.32
N THR A 794 -20.50 1.65 -8.25
CA THR A 794 -20.18 2.59 -7.17
C THR A 794 -21.12 2.25 -6.00
N GLY A 795 -20.77 2.67 -4.78
CA GLY A 795 -21.58 2.36 -3.63
C GLY A 795 -20.97 2.81 -2.31
N GLY A 796 -21.74 2.55 -1.24
CA GLY A 796 -21.42 2.90 0.13
C GLY A 796 -22.40 2.23 1.09
N GLY A 797 -22.11 2.25 2.40
CA GLY A 797 -23.07 1.77 3.40
C GLY A 797 -24.25 2.73 3.55
N ASN A 798 -25.25 2.31 4.32
CA ASN A 798 -26.47 3.10 4.55
C ASN A 798 -26.28 4.17 5.64
N THR A 799 -25.27 5.03 5.47
CA THR A 799 -24.84 6.02 6.47
C THR A 799 -24.92 7.45 5.94
N GLN A 800 -24.87 8.42 6.86
CA GLN A 800 -24.93 9.83 6.50
C GLN A 800 -23.69 10.31 5.71
N SER A 801 -22.53 9.64 5.84
CA SER A 801 -21.34 9.99 5.06
C SER A 801 -21.53 9.57 3.59
N CYS A 802 -21.99 8.35 3.34
CA CYS A 802 -22.28 7.84 2.01
C CYS A 802 -23.43 8.58 1.32
N ILE A 803 -24.51 8.90 2.05
CA ILE A 803 -25.56 9.78 1.53
C ILE A 803 -24.99 11.16 1.13
N THR A 804 -24.02 11.70 1.87
CA THR A 804 -23.41 13.00 1.53
C THR A 804 -22.55 12.91 0.27
N TYR A 805 -21.66 11.92 0.19
CA TYR A 805 -20.68 11.85 -0.90
C TYR A 805 -21.21 11.20 -2.18
N LEU A 806 -22.09 10.20 -2.11
CA LEU A 806 -22.64 9.53 -3.30
C LEU A 806 -23.62 10.44 -4.04
N CYS A 807 -24.44 11.22 -3.31
CA CYS A 807 -25.27 12.26 -3.92
C CYS A 807 -24.41 13.31 -4.66
N GLN A 808 -23.25 13.71 -4.09
CA GLN A 808 -22.33 14.64 -4.75
C GLN A 808 -21.68 14.05 -6.01
N GLU A 809 -21.26 12.78 -5.97
CA GLU A 809 -20.75 12.05 -7.13
C GLU A 809 -21.80 12.04 -8.26
N PHE A 810 -23.04 11.65 -7.95
CA PHE A 810 -24.13 11.60 -8.91
C PHE A 810 -24.55 12.98 -9.44
N ASP A 811 -24.61 14.02 -8.60
CA ASP A 811 -24.85 15.39 -9.06
C ASP A 811 -23.74 15.88 -10.00
N TYR A 812 -22.48 15.49 -9.76
CA TYR A 812 -21.38 15.78 -10.66
C TYR A 812 -21.53 15.05 -12.00
N LEU A 813 -21.83 13.75 -12.01
CA LEU A 813 -22.05 12.98 -13.24
C LEU A 813 -23.24 13.54 -14.05
N ASN A 814 -24.34 13.90 -13.37
CA ASN A 814 -25.50 14.56 -13.98
C ASN A 814 -25.10 15.90 -14.62
N SER A 815 -24.33 16.72 -13.92
CA SER A 815 -23.82 18.01 -14.43
C SER A 815 -22.84 17.87 -15.60
N ASN A 816 -22.29 16.67 -15.83
CA ASN A 816 -21.35 16.35 -16.91
C ASN A 816 -21.94 15.30 -17.89
N SER A 817 -23.27 15.34 -18.10
CA SER A 817 -24.01 14.36 -18.91
C SER A 817 -23.66 14.32 -20.41
N ASP A 818 -22.84 15.26 -20.90
CA ASP A 818 -22.27 15.22 -22.25
C ASP A 818 -21.22 14.11 -22.41
N VAL A 819 -20.51 13.76 -21.33
CA VAL A 819 -19.51 12.68 -21.33
C VAL A 819 -19.85 11.51 -20.40
N TYR A 820 -20.67 11.71 -19.37
CA TYR A 820 -21.20 10.62 -18.54
C TYR A 820 -22.63 10.27 -18.91
N ILE A 821 -22.84 9.09 -19.50
CA ILE A 821 -24.18 8.69 -19.95
C ILE A 821 -25.07 8.17 -18.81
N GLY A 822 -24.50 7.80 -17.67
CA GLY A 822 -25.24 7.26 -16.52
C GLY A 822 -24.36 6.65 -15.43
N TYR A 823 -25.03 6.09 -14.44
CA TYR A 823 -24.43 5.41 -13.29
C TYR A 823 -25.35 4.32 -12.73
N THR A 824 -24.81 3.31 -12.05
CA THR A 824 -25.55 2.30 -11.30
C THR A 824 -24.92 1.97 -9.95
N GLY A 825 -25.75 1.90 -8.90
CA GLY A 825 -25.32 1.61 -7.52
C GLY A 825 -25.15 0.11 -7.21
N TRP A 826 -24.38 -0.20 -6.16
CA TRP A 826 -24.10 -1.55 -5.69
C TRP A 826 -24.50 -1.73 -4.21
N ALA A 827 -25.37 -2.68 -3.85
CA ALA A 827 -26.13 -3.59 -4.73
C ALA A 827 -27.39 -4.20 -4.10
N ALA A 828 -28.27 -4.68 -4.99
CA ALA A 828 -29.47 -5.44 -4.69
C ALA A 828 -29.47 -6.80 -5.41
N GLY A 829 -30.64 -7.40 -5.65
CA GLY A 829 -30.81 -8.74 -6.21
C GLY A 829 -30.79 -9.79 -5.11
N SER A 830 -29.75 -10.61 -5.09
CA SER A 830 -29.58 -11.69 -4.10
C SER A 830 -28.83 -11.30 -2.83
N PHE A 831 -28.44 -10.03 -2.67
CA PHE A 831 -27.92 -9.51 -1.41
C PHE A 831 -29.02 -9.40 -0.35
N ALA A 832 -28.68 -9.77 0.89
CA ALA A 832 -29.56 -9.58 2.03
C ALA A 832 -29.68 -8.09 2.40
N SER A 833 -30.77 -7.72 3.07
CA SER A 833 -30.96 -6.38 3.67
C SER A 833 -30.07 -6.13 4.91
N SER A 834 -29.16 -7.06 5.24
CA SER A 834 -28.17 -6.97 6.32
C SER A 834 -26.73 -6.98 5.83
N TYR A 835 -26.50 -6.75 4.54
CA TYR A 835 -25.17 -6.59 3.94
C TYR A 835 -24.77 -5.11 3.97
N GLU A 836 -23.57 -4.77 4.47
CA GLU A 836 -22.66 -4.00 3.63
C GLU A 836 -23.25 -2.73 2.98
N LEU A 837 -23.21 -2.77 1.65
CA LEU A 837 -23.70 -1.74 0.74
C LEU A 837 -25.09 -2.12 0.21
N THR A 838 -26.00 -2.59 1.08
CA THR A 838 -27.28 -3.12 0.59
C THR A 838 -28.20 -2.02 0.03
N GLU A 839 -28.59 -2.21 -1.22
CA GLU A 839 -29.64 -1.49 -1.92
C GLU A 839 -30.94 -2.32 -1.98
N THR A 840 -30.92 -3.59 -1.53
CA THR A 840 -32.09 -4.49 -1.53
C THR A 840 -33.26 -3.87 -0.72
N PRO A 841 -34.40 -3.55 -1.36
CA PRO A 841 -35.53 -2.92 -0.68
C PRO A 841 -36.21 -3.90 0.29
N ASN A 842 -36.57 -3.39 1.47
CA ASN A 842 -37.31 -4.14 2.48
C ASN A 842 -38.82 -4.01 2.22
N GLY A 843 -39.33 -4.86 1.33
CA GLY A 843 -40.71 -4.79 0.85
C GLY A 843 -40.88 -3.63 -0.13
N SER A 844 -41.57 -2.56 0.30
CA SER A 844 -41.74 -1.32 -0.49
C SER A 844 -40.94 -0.15 0.09
N THR A 845 -39.94 -0.43 0.92
CA THR A 845 -39.13 0.58 1.61
C THR A 845 -37.67 0.42 1.21
N ASP A 846 -37.11 1.48 0.63
CA ASP A 846 -35.73 1.53 0.17
C ASP A 846 -34.70 1.56 1.29
N SER A 847 -33.46 1.27 0.92
CA SER A 847 -32.30 1.62 1.74
C SER A 847 -32.16 3.15 1.81
N ALA A 848 -31.56 3.67 2.89
CA ALA A 848 -31.43 5.11 3.10
C ALA A 848 -30.57 5.79 2.01
N LEU A 849 -29.59 5.06 1.47
CA LEU A 849 -28.74 5.50 0.37
C LEU A 849 -29.51 5.59 -0.96
N VAL A 850 -30.32 4.58 -1.29
CA VAL A 850 -31.16 4.57 -2.50
C VAL A 850 -32.17 5.73 -2.45
N ALA A 851 -32.90 5.85 -1.34
CA ALA A 851 -33.95 6.86 -1.15
C ALA A 851 -33.45 8.31 -1.26
N ALA A 852 -32.16 8.54 -0.96
CA ALA A 852 -31.53 9.86 -1.01
C ALA A 852 -30.85 10.16 -2.35
N CYS A 853 -30.05 9.23 -2.89
CA CYS A 853 -29.13 9.52 -4.00
C CYS A 853 -29.47 8.81 -5.32
N LEU A 854 -30.12 7.63 -5.28
CA LEU A 854 -30.50 6.88 -6.49
C LEU A 854 -31.93 7.15 -6.97
N ARG A 855 -32.70 7.95 -6.23
CA ARG A 855 -34.04 8.40 -6.60
C ARG A 855 -34.00 9.62 -7.51
N ARG A 856 -34.59 9.53 -8.70
CA ARG A 856 -34.80 10.72 -9.55
C ARG A 856 -36.05 11.49 -9.12
N SER A 857 -35.91 12.80 -8.97
CA SER A 857 -37.02 13.74 -9.08
C SER A 857 -37.70 13.59 -10.45
N SER A 858 -39.03 13.42 -10.42
CA SER A 858 -39.93 13.23 -11.56
C SER A 858 -40.16 14.49 -12.40
#